data_AF-A0A8B7CZU2-F1
#
_entry.id   AF-A0A8B7CZU2-F1
#
_cell.length_a   1.000
_cell.length_b   1.000
_cell.length_c   1.000
_cell.angle_alpha   90.00
_cell.angle_beta   90.00
_cell.angle_gamma   90.00
#
_symmetry.space_group_name_H-M   'P 1'
#
loop_
_entity.id
_entity.type
_entity.pdbx_description
1 polymer ?
#
loop_
_entity_poly.entity_id
_entity_poly.type
_entity_poly.pdbx_seq_one_letter_code
_entity_poly.pdbx_strand_id
1 'polypeptide(L)'
;MAAMEELGGLKKRKRDLSLVNGGEKPDPKHRKKALSKPAKLQATGSDKPPKALKAKSVKLAEPEKSAAFRPKKKPNTPKERRLAAKDMAETRKKKRKPNYSLEKELASLWEKMRCYNIQKEDRSKLVTETLKKMNGKFLDIVGSHVSARVLQTCVKYCCQAERDTVFEALRPHFLTLSRKKYAVHLVKKLLDTATKKQLEWFISSLHGHVASLLRHTVGSAVIEHVYHLANGSQKQSLLMEMYSAELQLFKDLTLTNSGRLVDIISKLGLQKSSVLQHMTTVIQPLLEKGIVDYSIIHTALVEYFTIADRSSAADVIQQLIPLLVQDSSAADESQPVPQLPKKMKNKKKKLQLPLLVRMMRTRDGLKVGILCVKHGSAKERKKIIKGMKGNTRKLALEQYGSLLLICILSVVDDTKLVTKIVIRELQTVLKELVLDKNGRRPLLQLLHPLCSRYLSPADLACLNLSVPSLCTKVEGQEALAEAGPDKESEIEMKASVSDNDNSLICGESVQLAVEGKKDPSVRRRELLLDSGLAESLIATCIENAGELLRSNFGKEVIYEVAVGGTDGVLQPLADRLAALHKAIASLAALPKMNEAEEEHVFENFHSSRTIRKLILDCSTFAVTLWKIALEGKCEMWAQGHSCKVVTAFLESSDTKVKDMVKSEMQPLIDRDVLKVPENKAS
;
A
#
# COMPACT_ATOMS: atom_id res chain seq x y z
N MET A 1 2.51 68.68 -39.22
CA MET A 1 2.35 68.23 -40.63
C MET A 1 3.72 68.31 -41.28
N ALA A 2 4.08 67.36 -42.16
CA ALA A 2 5.40 67.24 -42.81
C ALA A 2 6.61 67.02 -41.84
N ALA A 3 7.76 66.46 -42.25
CA ALA A 3 8.06 65.49 -43.32
C ALA A 3 9.51 64.92 -43.17
N MET A 4 9.80 63.82 -43.89
CA MET A 4 11.12 63.31 -44.36
C MET A 4 12.14 62.66 -43.40
N GLU A 5 12.93 61.75 -44.01
CA GLU A 5 14.25 61.17 -43.66
C GLU A 5 14.38 60.28 -42.39
N GLU A 6 15.14 59.17 -42.34
CA GLU A 6 16.10 58.57 -43.30
C GLU A 6 15.91 57.04 -43.58
N LEU A 7 16.64 56.60 -44.62
CA LEU A 7 16.93 55.28 -45.22
C LEU A 7 17.24 54.11 -44.21
N GLY A 8 17.25 52.80 -44.54
CA GLY A 8 17.23 52.04 -45.82
C GLY A 8 18.54 51.23 -46.00
N GLY A 9 18.61 49.94 -46.38
CA GLY A 9 17.60 48.93 -46.76
C GLY A 9 18.21 47.53 -47.05
N LEU A 10 17.45 46.67 -47.76
CA LEU A 10 17.67 45.27 -48.22
C LEU A 10 19.10 44.66 -48.28
N LYS A 11 19.20 43.33 -48.09
CA LYS A 11 20.26 42.47 -48.67
C LYS A 11 19.79 41.05 -49.04
N LYS A 12 20.21 40.52 -50.20
CA LYS A 12 19.88 39.18 -50.71
C LYS A 12 20.95 38.66 -51.69
N ARG A 13 21.44 37.43 -51.48
CA ARG A 13 22.31 36.58 -52.36
C ARG A 13 23.81 36.93 -52.53
N LYS A 14 24.55 35.86 -52.87
CA LYS A 14 25.90 35.68 -53.49
C LYS A 14 27.18 35.77 -52.61
N ARG A 15 27.78 34.57 -52.44
CA ARG A 15 29.12 34.12 -52.91
C ARG A 15 30.41 34.86 -52.51
N ASP A 16 31.30 34.06 -51.92
CA ASP A 16 32.71 33.82 -52.26
C ASP A 16 33.81 34.89 -52.00
N LEU A 17 34.84 34.44 -51.27
CA LEU A 17 36.25 34.91 -51.26
C LEU A 17 36.52 36.34 -50.68
N SER A 18 37.65 36.64 -50.04
CA SER A 18 38.72 35.79 -49.44
C SER A 18 39.68 36.62 -48.56
N LEU A 19 40.24 36.00 -47.52
CA LEU A 19 41.60 36.21 -46.96
C LEU A 19 42.03 37.58 -46.34
N VAL A 20 42.56 37.46 -45.09
CA VAL A 20 43.86 38.02 -44.58
C VAL A 20 43.85 39.47 -44.02
N ASN A 21 44.46 39.80 -42.86
CA ASN A 21 45.18 39.02 -41.82
C ASN A 21 45.18 39.72 -40.43
N GLY A 22 45.54 38.97 -39.37
CA GLY A 22 46.07 39.51 -38.09
C GLY A 22 45.04 40.04 -37.05
N GLY A 23 45.21 39.82 -35.74
CA GLY A 23 46.22 39.00 -35.06
C GLY A 23 46.01 38.81 -33.55
N GLU A 24 46.65 37.76 -33.02
CA GLU A 24 46.96 37.50 -31.59
C GLU A 24 45.83 37.08 -30.61
N LYS A 25 46.19 36.92 -29.32
CA LYS A 25 45.68 35.94 -28.31
C LYS A 25 45.55 36.62 -26.91
N PRO A 26 45.10 35.98 -25.77
CA PRO A 26 44.94 34.54 -25.49
C PRO A 26 43.67 34.11 -24.68
N ASP A 27 43.76 32.91 -24.08
CA ASP A 27 43.04 32.37 -22.89
C ASP A 27 41.74 31.52 -23.01
N PRO A 28 41.47 30.57 -22.05
CA PRO A 28 41.05 29.21 -22.45
C PRO A 28 39.95 28.52 -21.61
N LYS A 29 39.43 27.36 -22.08
CA LYS A 29 39.17 26.14 -21.27
C LYS A 29 38.62 24.93 -22.07
N HIS A 30 38.64 23.75 -21.44
CA HIS A 30 38.26 22.46 -22.03
C HIS A 30 36.75 22.21 -22.15
N ARG A 31 36.34 21.54 -23.25
CA ARG A 31 35.64 20.23 -23.19
C ARG A 31 35.72 19.50 -24.54
N LYS A 32 35.96 18.18 -24.54
CA LYS A 32 35.89 17.31 -25.73
C LYS A 32 34.94 16.14 -25.48
N LYS A 33 34.24 15.67 -26.53
CA LYS A 33 33.39 14.46 -26.50
C LYS A 33 33.26 13.90 -27.92
N ALA A 34 33.39 12.57 -28.05
CA ALA A 34 32.95 11.68 -29.14
C ALA A 34 33.33 12.00 -30.62
N LEU A 35 33.80 10.97 -31.34
CA LEU A 35 33.14 10.44 -32.55
C LEU A 35 33.65 9.01 -32.85
N SER A 36 33.13 8.33 -33.89
CA SER A 36 33.42 6.90 -34.12
C SER A 36 33.30 6.39 -35.58
N LYS A 37 34.40 5.78 -36.09
CA LYS A 37 34.46 4.79 -37.20
C LYS A 37 34.04 5.27 -38.62
N PRO A 38 34.19 4.48 -39.72
CA PRO A 38 34.79 3.12 -39.90
C PRO A 38 35.81 2.92 -41.09
N ALA A 39 36.50 1.75 -41.11
CA ALA A 39 37.14 1.05 -42.28
C ALA A 39 38.34 1.76 -43.00
N LYS A 40 39.25 1.16 -43.79
CA LYS A 40 39.68 -0.18 -44.33
C LYS A 40 41.13 0.00 -44.92
N LEU A 41 42.01 -0.92 -45.38
CA LEU A 41 42.31 -2.39 -45.34
C LEU A 41 43.78 -2.59 -45.89
N GLN A 42 44.32 -3.83 -45.98
CA GLN A 42 45.62 -4.25 -46.61
C GLN A 42 46.92 -3.75 -45.89
N ALA A 43 48.15 -4.29 -46.01
CA ALA A 43 48.77 -5.63 -46.27
C ALA A 43 50.34 -5.48 -46.14
N THR A 44 51.27 -6.45 -45.95
CA THR A 44 51.36 -7.85 -45.43
C THR A 44 52.86 -8.24 -45.21
N GLY A 45 53.20 -9.07 -44.20
CA GLY A 45 54.55 -9.69 -43.96
C GLY A 45 55.58 -8.78 -43.23
N SER A 46 56.69 -9.26 -42.61
CA SER A 46 57.09 -10.61 -42.12
C SER A 46 58.34 -10.56 -41.18
N ASP A 47 58.41 -11.49 -40.20
CA ASP A 47 59.60 -11.98 -39.42
C ASP A 47 60.31 -11.23 -38.24
N LYS A 48 61.32 -11.89 -37.63
CA LYS A 48 61.94 -11.78 -36.26
C LYS A 48 63.48 -11.46 -36.33
N PRO A 49 64.36 -11.44 -35.25
CA PRO A 49 64.30 -11.78 -33.79
C PRO A 49 64.87 -10.63 -32.88
N PRO A 50 65.67 -10.75 -31.75
CA PRO A 50 66.02 -11.82 -30.79
C PRO A 50 65.83 -11.43 -29.26
N LYS A 51 66.87 -11.48 -28.39
CA LYS A 51 66.84 -11.22 -26.91
C LYS A 51 68.22 -10.82 -26.32
N ALA A 52 68.26 -10.21 -25.13
CA ALA A 52 69.46 -9.96 -24.31
C ALA A 52 69.27 -10.33 -22.79
N LEU A 53 70.17 -9.89 -21.89
CA LEU A 53 70.47 -10.56 -20.60
C LEU A 53 70.84 -9.64 -19.40
N LYS A 54 70.66 -10.13 -18.14
CA LYS A 54 71.26 -9.74 -16.81
C LYS A 54 70.62 -10.56 -15.67
N ALA A 55 71.20 -10.87 -14.50
CA ALA A 55 72.58 -11.09 -14.01
C ALA A 55 72.52 -11.85 -12.64
N LYS A 56 73.64 -12.31 -12.04
CA LYS A 56 73.68 -13.09 -10.77
C LYS A 56 74.84 -12.73 -9.82
N SER A 57 74.60 -12.86 -8.51
CA SER A 57 75.57 -13.12 -7.42
C SER A 57 74.77 -13.73 -6.24
N VAL A 58 75.01 -14.92 -5.66
CA VAL A 58 76.19 -15.65 -5.11
C VAL A 58 76.35 -15.46 -3.59
N LYS A 59 76.18 -16.57 -2.84
CA LYS A 59 76.80 -16.86 -1.54
C LYS A 59 76.89 -18.39 -1.32
N LEU A 60 77.68 -18.83 -0.36
CA LEU A 60 78.26 -20.19 -0.28
C LEU A 60 77.39 -21.21 0.52
N ALA A 61 77.81 -22.47 0.46
CA ALA A 61 77.33 -23.66 1.16
C ALA A 61 78.57 -24.44 1.70
N GLU A 62 78.52 -25.42 2.61
CA GLU A 62 77.42 -26.10 3.33
C GLU A 62 77.96 -26.48 4.76
N PRO A 63 77.75 -27.62 5.48
CA PRO A 63 76.93 -28.83 5.25
C PRO A 63 75.87 -29.14 6.32
N GLU A 64 74.86 -29.94 5.96
CA GLU A 64 74.03 -30.71 6.92
C GLU A 64 74.02 -32.21 6.60
N LYS A 65 73.77 -33.05 7.61
CA LYS A 65 73.84 -34.52 7.51
C LYS A 65 72.57 -35.14 6.91
N SER A 66 72.71 -36.34 6.36
CA SER A 66 71.73 -37.05 5.53
C SER A 66 70.49 -37.59 6.28
N ALA A 67 69.28 -37.28 5.77
CA ALA A 67 68.05 -38.05 6.06
C ALA A 67 66.94 -37.88 4.98
N ALA A 68 67.00 -38.67 3.91
CA ALA A 68 65.89 -39.13 3.05
C ALA A 68 64.68 -38.18 2.77
N PHE A 69 64.84 -37.17 1.90
CA PHE A 69 63.70 -36.40 1.37
C PHE A 69 62.99 -37.12 0.20
N ARG A 70 61.86 -37.80 0.45
CA ARG A 70 61.04 -38.40 -0.63
C ARG A 70 60.41 -37.30 -1.52
N PRO A 71 60.64 -37.29 -2.85
CA PRO A 71 60.11 -36.25 -3.72
C PRO A 71 58.59 -36.36 -3.87
N LYS A 72 57.87 -35.30 -3.47
CA LYS A 72 56.42 -35.18 -3.70
C LYS A 72 56.15 -35.12 -5.20
N LYS A 73 55.48 -36.14 -5.75
CA LYS A 73 55.11 -36.24 -7.17
C LYS A 73 54.45 -34.94 -7.65
N LYS A 74 54.99 -34.32 -8.70
CA LYS A 74 54.34 -33.19 -9.38
C LYS A 74 53.10 -33.71 -10.11
N PRO A 75 51.94 -33.03 -10.05
CA PRO A 75 50.72 -33.47 -10.73
C PRO A 75 50.89 -33.40 -12.25
N ASN A 76 50.83 -34.56 -12.90
CA ASN A 76 51.12 -34.70 -14.33
C ASN A 76 49.88 -34.56 -15.18
N THR A 77 48.70 -35.02 -14.74
CA THR A 77 47.47 -34.88 -15.54
C THR A 77 46.74 -33.54 -15.30
N PRO A 78 45.97 -33.04 -16.28
CA PRO A 78 45.10 -31.87 -16.08
C PRO A 78 44.04 -32.05 -14.98
N LYS A 79 43.62 -33.30 -14.69
CA LYS A 79 42.71 -33.62 -13.57
C LYS A 79 43.43 -33.44 -12.23
N GLU A 80 44.62 -34.01 -12.05
CA GLU A 80 45.43 -33.82 -10.83
C GLU A 80 45.78 -32.35 -10.59
N ARG A 81 46.15 -31.60 -11.64
CA ARG A 81 46.46 -30.16 -11.51
C ARG A 81 45.26 -29.36 -11.02
N ARG A 82 44.04 -29.70 -11.47
CA ARG A 82 42.78 -29.11 -10.97
C ARG A 82 42.45 -29.55 -9.54
N LEU A 83 42.79 -30.79 -9.15
CA LEU A 83 42.58 -31.31 -7.79
C LEU A 83 43.55 -30.63 -6.80
N ALA A 84 44.85 -30.64 -7.09
CA ALA A 84 45.87 -29.96 -6.30
C ALA A 84 45.60 -28.43 -6.20
N ALA A 85 45.09 -27.79 -7.26
CA ALA A 85 44.66 -26.40 -7.20
C ALA A 85 43.43 -26.18 -6.29
N LYS A 86 42.47 -27.12 -6.27
CA LYS A 86 41.36 -27.12 -5.29
C LYS A 86 41.88 -27.28 -3.86
N ASP A 87 42.79 -28.22 -3.61
CA ASP A 87 43.29 -28.53 -2.26
C ASP A 87 44.17 -27.40 -1.72
N MET A 88 44.99 -26.80 -2.57
CA MET A 88 45.74 -25.58 -2.26
C MET A 88 44.81 -24.37 -2.04
N ALA A 89 43.64 -24.31 -2.67
CA ALA A 89 42.63 -23.30 -2.38
C ALA A 89 41.83 -23.59 -1.09
N GLU A 90 41.51 -24.85 -0.78
CA GLU A 90 40.87 -25.29 0.46
C GLU A 90 41.76 -25.03 1.67
N THR A 91 43.04 -25.40 1.61
CA THR A 91 44.01 -25.13 2.70
C THR A 91 44.23 -23.63 2.92
N ARG A 92 44.29 -22.83 1.84
CA ARG A 92 44.29 -21.36 1.93
C ARG A 92 43.02 -20.79 2.56
N LYS A 93 41.84 -21.38 2.31
CA LYS A 93 40.58 -20.98 2.96
C LYS A 93 40.54 -21.37 4.44
N LYS A 94 40.93 -22.61 4.79
CA LYS A 94 41.07 -23.09 6.17
C LYS A 94 41.98 -22.17 6.99
N LYS A 95 43.11 -21.72 6.43
CA LYS A 95 44.02 -20.76 7.10
C LYS A 95 43.50 -19.31 7.19
N ARG A 96 42.48 -18.93 6.41
CA ARG A 96 41.94 -17.55 6.35
C ARG A 96 40.61 -17.34 7.10
N LYS A 97 39.98 -18.43 7.56
CA LYS A 97 38.66 -18.43 8.20
C LYS A 97 38.65 -19.47 9.33
N PRO A 98 38.68 -19.08 10.61
CA PRO A 98 38.75 -20.01 11.74
C PRO A 98 37.71 -21.14 11.70
N ASN A 99 36.47 -20.81 11.35
CA ASN A 99 35.35 -21.75 11.33
C ASN A 99 35.07 -22.41 9.96
N TYR A 100 35.96 -22.33 8.96
CA TYR A 100 35.66 -22.80 7.58
C TYR A 100 35.38 -24.32 7.46
N SER A 101 35.99 -25.17 8.30
CA SER A 101 35.65 -26.60 8.37
C SER A 101 34.20 -26.79 8.82
N LEU A 102 33.82 -26.15 9.92
CA LEU A 102 32.48 -26.21 10.49
C LEU A 102 31.44 -25.58 9.54
N GLU A 103 31.73 -24.43 8.91
CA GLU A 103 30.86 -23.87 7.85
C GLU A 103 30.58 -24.89 6.72
N LYS A 104 31.57 -25.70 6.34
CA LYS A 104 31.45 -26.71 5.27
C LYS A 104 30.67 -27.96 5.72
N GLU A 105 30.83 -28.39 6.96
CA GLU A 105 30.00 -29.46 7.55
C GLU A 105 28.54 -29.03 7.69
N LEU A 106 28.29 -27.85 8.26
CA LEU A 106 26.96 -27.28 8.44
C LEU A 106 26.25 -27.08 7.09
N ALA A 107 26.97 -26.68 6.04
CA ALA A 107 26.43 -26.60 4.68
C ALA A 107 26.01 -27.98 4.11
N SER A 108 26.77 -29.04 4.41
CA SER A 108 26.46 -30.40 3.99
C SER A 108 25.23 -30.97 4.70
N LEU A 109 25.12 -30.74 6.02
CA LEU A 109 23.92 -31.10 6.79
C LEU A 109 22.70 -30.29 6.32
N TRP A 110 22.88 -28.99 6.04
CA TRP A 110 21.82 -28.12 5.54
C TRP A 110 21.24 -28.56 4.20
N GLU A 111 22.09 -28.98 3.26
CA GLU A 111 21.61 -29.48 1.95
C GLU A 111 20.79 -30.76 2.11
N LYS A 112 21.11 -31.64 3.06
CA LYS A 112 20.26 -32.80 3.42
C LYS A 112 18.93 -32.36 4.04
N MET A 113 18.96 -31.46 5.04
CA MET A 113 17.77 -31.02 5.79
C MET A 113 16.73 -30.28 4.94
N ARG A 114 17.18 -29.57 3.90
CA ARG A 114 16.32 -28.74 3.03
C ARG A 114 15.74 -29.48 1.82
N CYS A 115 16.10 -30.74 1.59
CA CYS A 115 15.45 -31.57 0.58
C CYS A 115 13.93 -31.64 0.86
N TYR A 116 13.13 -31.69 -0.21
CA TYR A 116 11.66 -31.81 -0.07
C TYR A 116 11.27 -33.20 0.47
N ASN A 117 11.84 -34.25 -0.15
CA ASN A 117 11.50 -35.66 0.07
C ASN A 117 12.10 -36.28 1.35
N ILE A 118 12.39 -35.50 2.40
CA ILE A 118 12.90 -36.01 3.68
C ILE A 118 11.79 -36.10 4.72
N GLN A 119 11.71 -37.24 5.41
CA GLN A 119 10.75 -37.46 6.50
C GLN A 119 10.97 -36.48 7.65
N LYS A 120 9.89 -36.19 8.39
CA LYS A 120 9.88 -35.19 9.46
C LYS A 120 10.83 -35.57 10.60
N GLU A 121 10.88 -36.85 10.92
CA GLU A 121 11.64 -37.45 12.01
C GLU A 121 13.15 -37.42 11.69
N ASP A 122 13.52 -37.76 10.46
CA ASP A 122 14.92 -37.69 10.01
C ASP A 122 15.41 -36.25 9.81
N ARG A 123 14.52 -35.34 9.37
CA ARG A 123 14.80 -33.91 9.38
C ARG A 123 15.06 -33.42 10.82
N SER A 124 14.28 -33.89 11.80
CA SER A 124 14.48 -33.57 13.22
C SER A 124 15.84 -34.07 13.73
N LYS A 125 16.19 -35.35 13.48
CA LYS A 125 17.50 -35.92 13.85
C LYS A 125 18.67 -35.09 13.32
N LEU A 126 18.64 -34.70 12.04
CA LEU A 126 19.66 -33.85 11.41
C LEU A 126 19.70 -32.43 12.01
N VAL A 127 18.55 -31.87 12.38
CA VAL A 127 18.48 -30.56 13.05
C VAL A 127 19.13 -30.63 14.43
N THR A 128 18.82 -31.65 15.24
CA THR A 128 19.45 -31.87 16.55
C THR A 128 20.96 -32.11 16.44
N GLU A 129 21.42 -32.88 15.45
CA GLU A 129 22.86 -33.04 15.17
C GLU A 129 23.53 -31.70 14.83
N THR A 130 22.88 -30.91 13.96
CA THR A 130 23.38 -29.60 13.53
C THR A 130 23.44 -28.61 14.70
N LEU A 131 22.41 -28.56 15.55
CA LEU A 131 22.40 -27.70 16.74
C LEU A 131 23.47 -28.10 17.75
N LYS A 132 23.67 -29.40 17.99
CA LYS A 132 24.79 -29.90 18.82
C LYS A 132 26.15 -29.50 18.27
N LYS A 133 26.36 -29.58 16.95
CA LYS A 133 27.59 -29.10 16.26
C LYS A 133 27.78 -27.58 16.30
N MET A 134 26.72 -26.79 16.47
CA MET A 134 26.77 -25.33 16.56
C MET A 134 26.84 -24.80 18.00
N ASN A 135 26.64 -25.66 19.01
CA ASN A 135 26.60 -25.26 20.40
C ASN A 135 27.90 -24.57 20.86
N GLY A 136 27.79 -23.56 21.73
CA GLY A 136 28.89 -22.71 22.16
C GLY A 136 29.52 -21.81 21.08
N LYS A 137 29.13 -21.94 19.79
CA LYS A 137 29.73 -21.21 18.65
C LYS A 137 28.72 -20.42 17.82
N PHE A 138 27.47 -20.32 18.26
CA PHE A 138 26.40 -19.67 17.51
C PHE A 138 26.79 -18.24 17.06
N LEU A 139 27.46 -17.45 17.90
CA LEU A 139 27.78 -16.04 17.65
C LEU A 139 28.78 -15.83 16.49
N ASP A 140 29.88 -16.58 16.50
CA ASP A 140 30.91 -16.54 15.44
C ASP A 140 30.35 -16.97 14.08
N ILE A 141 29.34 -17.84 14.13
CA ILE A 141 28.81 -18.56 12.98
C ILE A 141 27.61 -17.81 12.36
N VAL A 142 26.75 -17.20 13.17
CA VAL A 142 25.57 -16.42 12.72
C VAL A 142 25.93 -15.15 11.94
N GLY A 143 27.18 -14.67 12.04
CA GLY A 143 27.71 -13.64 11.14
C GLY A 143 27.82 -14.07 9.67
N SER A 144 27.85 -15.38 9.38
CA SER A 144 28.07 -15.93 8.03
C SER A 144 26.76 -16.13 7.26
N HIS A 145 26.75 -15.74 5.97
CA HIS A 145 25.60 -15.91 5.07
C HIS A 145 25.09 -17.36 5.00
N VAL A 146 26.01 -18.33 4.93
CA VAL A 146 25.64 -19.75 4.84
C VAL A 146 25.04 -20.20 6.17
N SER A 147 25.79 -20.02 7.26
CA SER A 147 25.43 -20.60 8.55
C SER A 147 24.23 -19.92 9.22
N ALA A 148 23.96 -18.64 8.91
CA ALA A 148 22.69 -18.00 9.26
C ALA A 148 21.49 -18.68 8.58
N ARG A 149 21.60 -19.11 7.32
CA ARG A 149 20.57 -19.91 6.62
C ARG A 149 20.41 -21.30 7.23
N VAL A 150 21.51 -21.92 7.65
CA VAL A 150 21.48 -23.20 8.39
C VAL A 150 20.69 -23.03 9.69
N LEU A 151 21.03 -22.06 10.54
CA LEU A 151 20.36 -21.89 11.83
C LEU A 151 18.90 -21.43 11.69
N GLN A 152 18.55 -20.62 10.67
CA GLN A 152 17.15 -20.33 10.29
C GLN A 152 16.37 -21.61 9.95
N THR A 153 17.03 -22.59 9.32
CA THR A 153 16.43 -23.88 8.96
C THR A 153 16.27 -24.77 10.19
N CYS A 154 17.25 -24.78 11.09
CA CYS A 154 17.15 -25.46 12.39
C CYS A 154 15.99 -24.88 13.23
N VAL A 155 15.97 -23.57 13.48
CA VAL A 155 14.91 -22.90 14.29
C VAL A 155 13.50 -23.16 13.73
N LYS A 156 13.35 -23.27 12.40
CA LYS A 156 12.07 -23.60 11.76
C LYS A 156 11.57 -25.03 12.07
N TYR A 157 12.46 -25.99 12.34
CA TYR A 157 12.13 -27.42 12.38
C TYR A 157 12.51 -28.15 13.68
N CYS A 158 13.25 -27.52 14.60
CA CYS A 158 13.60 -28.08 15.91
C CYS A 158 12.41 -28.07 16.88
N CYS A 159 12.55 -28.74 18.02
CA CYS A 159 11.55 -28.69 19.09
C CYS A 159 11.60 -27.34 19.85
N GLN A 160 10.67 -27.11 20.78
CA GLN A 160 10.63 -25.84 21.54
C GLN A 160 11.84 -25.71 22.48
N ALA A 161 12.20 -26.75 23.23
CA ALA A 161 13.37 -26.72 24.12
C ALA A 161 14.69 -26.45 23.35
N GLU A 162 14.82 -26.96 22.12
CA GLU A 162 15.93 -26.63 21.23
C GLU A 162 15.89 -25.16 20.78
N ARG A 163 14.71 -24.58 20.48
CA ARG A 163 14.57 -23.14 20.21
C ARG A 163 14.94 -22.31 21.42
N ASP A 164 14.47 -22.67 22.60
CA ASP A 164 14.71 -21.92 23.84
C ASP A 164 16.21 -21.93 24.19
N THR A 165 16.88 -23.07 24.01
CA THR A 165 18.34 -23.18 24.14
C THR A 165 19.07 -22.25 23.16
N VAL A 166 18.64 -22.18 21.91
CA VAL A 166 19.21 -21.27 20.89
C VAL A 166 18.86 -19.80 21.20
N PHE A 167 17.69 -19.52 21.77
CA PHE A 167 17.27 -18.18 22.16
C PHE A 167 18.17 -17.65 23.29
N GLU A 168 18.31 -18.39 24.39
CA GLU A 168 19.16 -18.00 25.52
C GLU A 168 20.64 -17.88 25.13
N ALA A 169 21.16 -18.78 24.27
CA ALA A 169 22.53 -18.69 23.77
C ALA A 169 22.80 -17.49 22.83
N LEU A 170 21.76 -16.87 22.26
CA LEU A 170 21.86 -15.67 21.43
C LEU A 170 21.42 -14.39 22.17
N ARG A 171 20.76 -14.56 23.34
CA ARG A 171 20.11 -13.50 24.13
C ARG A 171 20.98 -12.27 24.42
N PRO A 172 22.26 -12.40 24.86
CA PRO A 172 23.09 -11.22 25.15
C PRO A 172 23.48 -10.41 23.91
N HIS A 173 23.19 -10.91 22.71
CA HIS A 173 23.68 -10.33 21.45
C HIS A 173 22.57 -9.90 20.49
N PHE A 174 21.28 -10.04 20.85
CA PHE A 174 20.16 -9.78 19.94
C PHE A 174 20.17 -8.38 19.30
N LEU A 175 20.55 -7.32 20.03
CA LEU A 175 20.72 -5.97 19.47
C LEU A 175 21.77 -5.93 18.34
N THR A 176 22.93 -6.56 18.57
CA THR A 176 24.02 -6.68 17.59
C THR A 176 23.63 -7.57 16.40
N LEU A 177 22.85 -8.62 16.62
CA LEU A 177 22.35 -9.50 15.55
C LEU A 177 21.28 -8.82 14.70
N SER A 178 20.42 -8.00 15.30
CA SER A 178 19.39 -7.21 14.61
C SER A 178 19.97 -6.22 13.61
N ARG A 179 21.22 -5.77 13.82
CA ARG A 179 21.97 -4.91 12.89
C ARG A 179 22.72 -5.67 11.78
N LYS A 180 22.86 -7.00 11.85
CA LYS A 180 23.66 -7.79 10.87
C LYS A 180 22.80 -8.33 9.72
N LYS A 181 23.16 -7.98 8.47
CA LYS A 181 22.44 -8.32 7.21
C LYS A 181 21.98 -9.79 7.07
N TYR A 182 22.71 -10.76 7.63
CA TYR A 182 22.33 -12.18 7.56
C TYR A 182 21.63 -12.70 8.82
N ALA A 183 21.95 -12.14 9.99
CA ALA A 183 21.39 -12.55 11.27
C ALA A 183 19.98 -11.98 11.50
N VAL A 184 19.64 -10.83 10.90
CA VAL A 184 18.30 -10.21 10.96
C VAL A 184 17.16 -11.21 10.71
N HIS A 185 17.32 -12.10 9.72
CA HIS A 185 16.32 -13.10 9.36
C HIS A 185 16.22 -14.23 10.39
N LEU A 186 17.31 -14.54 11.11
CA LEU A 186 17.30 -15.48 12.24
C LEU A 186 16.60 -14.87 13.45
N VAL A 187 16.86 -13.60 13.76
CA VAL A 187 16.19 -12.89 14.87
C VAL A 187 14.67 -12.90 14.67
N LYS A 188 14.20 -12.53 13.46
CA LYS A 188 12.78 -12.68 13.09
C LYS A 188 12.26 -14.11 13.23
N LYS A 189 13.01 -15.10 12.70
CA LYS A 189 12.58 -16.52 12.74
C LYS A 189 12.53 -17.09 14.17
N LEU A 190 13.29 -16.54 15.12
CA LEU A 190 13.16 -16.85 16.54
C LEU A 190 11.90 -16.19 17.13
N LEU A 191 11.71 -14.89 16.87
CA LEU A 191 10.55 -14.11 17.34
C LEU A 191 9.20 -14.65 16.84
N ASP A 192 9.13 -15.13 15.60
CA ASP A 192 7.99 -15.88 15.02
C ASP A 192 7.52 -17.07 15.89
N THR A 193 8.40 -17.57 16.77
CA THR A 193 8.24 -18.80 17.57
C THR A 193 8.58 -18.58 19.05
N ALA A 194 8.69 -17.32 19.47
CA ALA A 194 9.02 -16.96 20.84
C ALA A 194 7.80 -17.13 21.76
N THR A 195 8.04 -17.59 22.98
CA THR A 195 7.03 -17.52 24.06
C THR A 195 6.73 -16.06 24.41
N LYS A 196 5.56 -15.79 24.99
CA LYS A 196 5.17 -14.44 25.43
C LYS A 196 6.26 -13.77 26.30
N LYS A 197 6.86 -14.53 27.23
CA LYS A 197 7.96 -14.08 28.11
C LYS A 197 9.23 -13.72 27.33
N GLN A 198 9.60 -14.50 26.31
CA GLN A 198 10.77 -14.21 25.46
C GLN A 198 10.55 -12.96 24.60
N LEU A 199 9.34 -12.78 24.05
CA LEU A 199 8.98 -11.58 23.28
C LEU A 199 8.97 -10.32 24.16
N GLU A 200 8.38 -10.41 25.36
CA GLU A 200 8.35 -9.35 26.36
C GLU A 200 9.75 -8.96 26.85
N TRP A 201 10.60 -9.94 27.14
CA TRP A 201 12.02 -9.70 27.44
C TRP A 201 12.73 -9.03 26.25
N PHE A 202 12.48 -9.47 25.01
CA PHE A 202 13.09 -8.88 23.83
C PHE A 202 12.66 -7.41 23.65
N ILE A 203 11.38 -7.10 23.83
CA ILE A 203 10.87 -5.72 23.81
C ILE A 203 11.52 -4.88 24.91
N SER A 204 11.63 -5.39 26.14
CA SER A 204 12.38 -4.74 27.21
C SER A 204 13.87 -4.53 26.87
N SER A 205 14.48 -5.38 26.03
CA SER A 205 15.86 -5.22 25.56
C SER A 205 16.02 -4.20 24.43
N LEU A 206 14.93 -3.78 23.78
CA LEU A 206 14.93 -2.73 22.74
C LEU A 206 14.84 -1.31 23.30
N HIS A 207 14.47 -1.13 24.56
CA HIS A 207 14.37 0.20 25.20
C HIS A 207 15.72 0.94 25.14
N GLY A 208 15.68 2.22 24.80
CA GLY A 208 16.87 3.04 24.53
C GLY A 208 17.48 2.83 23.14
N HIS A 209 16.97 1.89 22.34
CA HIS A 209 17.53 1.46 21.07
C HIS A 209 16.54 1.45 19.88
N VAL A 210 15.24 1.68 20.10
CA VAL A 210 14.20 1.66 19.04
C VAL A 210 14.50 2.70 17.95
N ALA A 211 14.70 3.96 18.31
CA ALA A 211 15.01 5.05 17.39
C ALA A 211 16.40 4.89 16.74
N SER A 212 17.33 4.22 17.42
CA SER A 212 18.63 3.83 16.84
C SER A 212 18.47 2.74 15.77
N LEU A 213 17.63 1.73 16.02
CA LEU A 213 17.39 0.62 15.11
C LEU A 213 16.50 1.00 13.92
N LEU A 214 15.47 1.82 14.11
CA LEU A 214 14.64 2.35 13.00
C LEU A 214 15.48 3.15 11.99
N ARG A 215 16.49 3.90 12.45
CA ARG A 215 17.42 4.64 11.58
C ARG A 215 18.47 3.76 10.90
N HIS A 216 18.46 2.44 11.13
CA HIS A 216 19.39 1.45 10.57
C HIS A 216 18.70 0.55 9.52
N THR A 217 19.22 0.53 8.29
CA THR A 217 18.61 -0.12 7.09
C THR A 217 18.30 -1.61 7.21
N VAL A 218 18.90 -2.30 8.18
CA VAL A 218 18.61 -3.72 8.51
C VAL A 218 17.85 -3.85 9.84
N GLY A 219 18.03 -2.91 10.77
CA GLY A 219 17.52 -2.99 12.13
C GLY A 219 16.06 -2.58 12.24
N SER A 220 15.65 -1.62 11.41
CA SER A 220 14.29 -1.13 11.26
C SER A 220 13.30 -2.24 10.95
N ALA A 221 13.70 -3.16 10.07
CA ALA A 221 12.95 -4.36 9.74
C ALA A 221 12.72 -5.29 10.94
N VAL A 222 13.57 -5.28 11.99
CA VAL A 222 13.33 -6.03 13.24
C VAL A 222 12.31 -5.31 14.11
N ILE A 223 12.44 -3.98 14.28
CA ILE A 223 11.48 -3.18 15.04
C ILE A 223 10.06 -3.35 14.45
N GLU A 224 9.90 -3.24 13.13
CA GLU A 224 8.61 -3.46 12.46
C GLU A 224 8.05 -4.88 12.68
N HIS A 225 8.92 -5.88 12.78
CA HIS A 225 8.51 -7.27 13.01
C HIS A 225 8.05 -7.48 14.46
N VAL A 226 8.77 -6.91 15.42
CA VAL A 226 8.36 -6.90 16.84
C VAL A 226 7.08 -6.09 17.02
N TYR A 227 6.94 -4.94 16.38
CA TYR A 227 5.74 -4.11 16.42
C TYR A 227 4.51 -4.84 15.86
N HIS A 228 4.66 -5.69 14.82
CA HIS A 228 3.56 -6.55 14.38
C HIS A 228 3.16 -7.64 15.38
N LEU A 229 4.13 -8.23 16.10
CA LEU A 229 3.89 -9.26 17.12
C LEU A 229 3.40 -8.69 18.47
N ALA A 230 3.63 -7.40 18.71
CA ALA A 230 3.34 -6.72 19.96
C ALA A 230 1.83 -6.48 20.19
N ASN A 231 1.43 -6.62 21.46
CA ASN A 231 0.11 -6.19 21.95
C ASN A 231 0.02 -4.65 22.09
N GLY A 232 -1.11 -4.12 22.57
CA GLY A 232 -1.34 -2.67 22.68
C GLY A 232 -0.31 -1.92 23.55
N SER A 233 -0.07 -2.37 24.78
CA SER A 233 0.90 -1.73 25.70
C SER A 233 2.35 -1.91 25.25
N GLN A 234 2.67 -3.04 24.63
CA GLN A 234 3.98 -3.28 24.01
C GLN A 234 4.23 -2.36 22.81
N LYS A 235 3.22 -2.12 21.97
CA LYS A 235 3.29 -1.12 20.88
C LYS A 235 3.50 0.28 21.43
N GLN A 236 2.79 0.64 22.49
CA GLN A 236 2.97 1.92 23.17
C GLN A 236 4.41 2.08 23.66
N SER A 237 4.94 1.11 24.41
CA SER A 237 6.31 1.15 24.95
C SER A 237 7.39 1.31 23.85
N LEU A 238 7.19 0.73 22.66
CA LEU A 238 8.06 0.94 21.50
C LEU A 238 7.94 2.34 20.89
N LEU A 239 6.76 2.96 20.94
CA LEU A 239 6.51 4.31 20.43
C LEU A 239 7.01 5.40 21.39
N MET A 240 7.01 5.17 22.71
CA MET A 240 7.41 6.17 23.71
C MET A 240 8.83 6.74 23.47
N GLU A 241 9.79 5.91 23.06
CA GLU A 241 11.15 6.34 22.70
C GLU A 241 11.18 7.29 21.48
N MET A 242 10.18 7.20 20.59
CA MET A 242 10.06 8.11 19.45
C MET A 242 9.51 9.49 19.84
N TYR A 243 8.85 9.61 21.01
CA TYR A 243 8.16 10.83 21.45
C TYR A 243 9.03 11.78 22.28
N SER A 244 9.69 11.31 23.35
CA SER A 244 10.57 12.14 24.18
C SER A 244 11.84 11.41 24.60
N ALA A 245 12.94 12.15 24.76
CA ALA A 245 14.16 11.69 25.38
C ALA A 245 13.96 11.31 26.87
N GLU A 246 13.05 11.96 27.59
CA GLU A 246 12.72 11.60 28.98
C GLU A 246 12.10 10.21 29.05
N LEU A 247 11.20 9.90 28.10
CA LEU A 247 10.58 8.58 27.95
C LEU A 247 11.56 7.50 27.43
N GLN A 248 12.68 7.92 26.83
CA GLN A 248 13.80 7.03 26.48
C GLN A 248 14.70 6.72 27.69
N LEU A 249 14.78 7.64 28.67
CA LEU A 249 15.62 7.52 29.87
C LEU A 249 14.92 6.83 31.04
N PHE A 250 13.64 7.13 31.26
CA PHE A 250 12.87 6.69 32.42
C PHE A 250 11.82 5.63 32.04
N LYS A 251 12.20 4.34 32.15
CA LYS A 251 11.35 3.20 31.75
C LYS A 251 9.98 3.19 32.42
N ASP A 252 9.88 3.60 33.68
CA ASP A 252 8.67 3.48 34.48
C ASP A 252 7.54 4.42 34.00
N LEU A 253 7.91 5.58 33.41
CA LEU A 253 6.94 6.46 32.73
C LEU A 253 6.33 5.80 31.48
N THR A 254 7.05 4.87 30.83
CA THR A 254 6.53 4.15 29.64
C THR A 254 5.61 2.97 29.97
N LEU A 255 5.64 2.48 31.22
CA LEU A 255 4.78 1.40 31.69
C LEU A 255 3.45 1.90 32.24
N THR A 256 3.45 3.12 32.79
CA THR A 256 2.31 3.75 33.44
C THR A 256 1.40 4.54 32.49
N ASN A 257 1.88 4.93 31.31
CA ASN A 257 1.18 5.84 30.42
C ASN A 257 0.71 5.19 29.11
N SER A 258 -0.61 5.21 28.92
CA SER A 258 -1.29 4.87 27.66
C SER A 258 -2.28 5.97 27.27
N GLY A 259 -2.50 6.10 25.95
CA GLY A 259 -3.27 7.17 25.32
C GLY A 259 -2.60 7.62 24.01
N ARG A 260 -3.14 8.66 23.39
CA ARG A 260 -2.49 9.39 22.29
C ARG A 260 -1.37 10.28 22.85
N LEU A 261 -0.51 10.79 21.97
CA LEU A 261 0.60 11.63 22.36
C LEU A 261 0.16 12.90 23.13
N VAL A 262 -0.94 13.53 22.73
CA VAL A 262 -1.51 14.71 23.42
C VAL A 262 -1.93 14.37 24.86
N ASP A 263 -2.55 13.19 25.05
CA ASP A 263 -3.02 12.73 26.35
C ASP A 263 -1.81 12.43 27.27
N ILE A 264 -0.72 11.88 26.71
CA ILE A 264 0.54 11.56 27.42
C ILE A 264 1.31 12.82 27.79
N ILE A 265 1.42 13.79 26.86
CA ILE A 265 1.99 15.12 27.13
C ILE A 265 1.31 15.77 28.33
N SER A 266 -0.03 15.71 28.38
CA SER A 266 -0.84 16.31 29.43
C SER A 266 -0.66 15.60 30.78
N LYS A 267 -0.74 14.26 30.80
CA LYS A 267 -0.55 13.44 32.02
C LYS A 267 0.83 13.59 32.67
N LEU A 268 1.86 13.86 31.86
CA LEU A 268 3.26 13.93 32.31
C LEU A 268 3.83 15.35 32.38
N GLY A 269 3.03 16.38 32.09
CA GLY A 269 3.48 17.78 32.09
C GLY A 269 4.58 18.10 31.06
N LEU A 270 4.67 17.33 29.97
CA LEU A 270 5.75 17.47 28.99
C LEU A 270 5.64 18.77 28.19
N GLN A 271 6.77 19.41 27.91
CA GLN A 271 6.77 20.58 27.04
C GLN A 271 6.58 20.15 25.57
N LYS A 272 5.43 20.52 24.98
CA LYS A 272 5.05 20.16 23.60
C LYS A 272 6.12 20.49 22.55
N SER A 273 6.85 21.59 22.75
CA SER A 273 8.00 22.01 21.92
C SER A 273 9.19 21.04 22.02
N SER A 274 9.55 20.60 23.23
CA SER A 274 10.61 19.61 23.47
C SER A 274 10.29 18.27 22.82
N VAL A 275 9.06 17.78 23.02
CA VAL A 275 8.54 16.56 22.37
C VAL A 275 8.61 16.68 20.85
N LEU A 276 8.14 17.79 20.27
CA LEU A 276 8.21 18.04 18.83
C LEU A 276 9.65 18.06 18.29
N GLN A 277 10.59 18.68 19.03
CA GLN A 277 12.00 18.74 18.67
C GLN A 277 12.68 17.36 18.69
N HIS A 278 12.38 16.54 19.71
CA HIS A 278 12.84 15.13 19.77
C HIS A 278 12.26 14.30 18.63
N MET A 279 10.94 14.37 18.41
CA MET A 279 10.28 13.66 17.31
C MET A 279 10.87 14.04 15.95
N THR A 280 11.13 15.32 15.69
CA THR A 280 11.78 15.80 14.46
C THR A 280 13.19 15.20 14.32
N THR A 281 13.96 15.14 15.41
CA THR A 281 15.32 14.54 15.44
C THR A 281 15.31 13.01 15.20
N VAL A 282 14.21 12.33 15.53
CA VAL A 282 14.00 10.91 15.22
C VAL A 282 13.50 10.69 13.79
N ILE A 283 12.54 11.51 13.33
CA ILE A 283 11.83 11.37 12.06
C ILE A 283 12.67 11.83 10.86
N GLN A 284 13.36 12.97 10.96
CA GLN A 284 14.12 13.56 9.85
C GLN A 284 15.11 12.57 9.20
N PRO A 285 15.94 11.80 9.95
CA PRO A 285 16.84 10.81 9.36
C PRO A 285 16.16 9.52 8.86
N LEU A 286 14.84 9.36 9.03
CA LEU A 286 14.03 8.29 8.44
C LEU A 286 13.51 8.74 7.06
N LEU A 287 13.04 9.99 6.96
CA LEU A 287 12.62 10.62 5.71
C LEU A 287 13.78 10.68 4.71
N GLU A 288 14.94 11.20 5.13
CA GLU A 288 16.16 11.30 4.30
C GLU A 288 16.62 9.96 3.70
N LYS A 289 16.39 8.86 4.42
CA LYS A 289 16.77 7.50 4.00
C LYS A 289 15.66 6.78 3.24
N GLY A 290 14.47 7.38 3.11
CA GLY A 290 13.28 6.75 2.53
C GLY A 290 12.72 5.58 3.35
N ILE A 291 13.05 5.49 4.64
CA ILE A 291 12.60 4.41 5.53
C ILE A 291 11.23 4.81 6.10
N VAL A 292 10.20 4.72 5.27
CA VAL A 292 8.81 5.11 5.60
C VAL A 292 7.78 4.06 5.17
N ASP A 293 8.19 2.79 5.04
CA ASP A 293 7.32 1.66 4.70
C ASP A 293 6.83 0.83 5.91
N TYR A 294 7.09 1.31 7.12
CA TYR A 294 6.84 0.60 8.38
C TYR A 294 5.71 1.22 9.20
N SER A 295 4.79 0.37 9.66
CA SER A 295 3.60 0.72 10.43
C SER A 295 3.88 1.51 11.71
N ILE A 296 4.97 1.20 12.42
CA ILE A 296 5.41 1.99 13.58
C ILE A 296 5.76 3.44 13.19
N ILE A 297 6.40 3.64 12.03
CA ILE A 297 6.76 4.97 11.51
C ILE A 297 5.51 5.71 11.03
N HIS A 298 4.54 5.01 10.41
CA HIS A 298 3.25 5.62 10.07
C HIS A 298 2.51 6.11 11.34
N THR A 299 2.53 5.31 12.41
CA THR A 299 1.90 5.66 13.69
C THR A 299 2.58 6.90 14.29
N ALA A 300 3.92 6.92 14.35
CA ALA A 300 4.68 8.06 14.86
C ALA A 300 4.49 9.33 14.01
N LEU A 301 4.37 9.22 12.67
CA LEU A 301 4.05 10.36 11.79
C LEU A 301 2.64 10.91 12.05
N VAL A 302 1.65 10.05 12.28
CA VAL A 302 0.28 10.50 12.61
C VAL A 302 0.26 11.26 13.93
N GLU A 303 0.91 10.74 14.98
CA GLU A 303 0.99 11.42 16.27
C GLU A 303 1.81 12.72 16.19
N TYR A 304 2.90 12.75 15.41
CA TYR A 304 3.65 13.97 15.10
C TYR A 304 2.75 15.08 14.55
N PHE A 305 1.88 14.75 13.58
CA PHE A 305 0.94 15.70 12.99
C PHE A 305 -0.14 16.20 13.97
N THR A 306 -0.35 15.56 15.13
CA THR A 306 -1.24 16.12 16.17
C THR A 306 -0.58 17.26 16.95
N ILE A 307 0.75 17.30 17.01
CA ILE A 307 1.50 18.29 17.80
C ILE A 307 2.33 19.29 16.99
N ALA A 308 2.70 18.98 15.75
CA ALA A 308 3.58 19.79 14.91
C ALA A 308 3.00 21.19 14.63
N ASP A 309 3.87 22.20 14.62
CA ASP A 309 3.53 23.55 14.15
C ASP A 309 3.37 23.59 12.62
N ARG A 310 2.92 24.74 12.11
CA ARG A 310 2.60 24.94 10.70
C ARG A 310 3.78 24.68 9.75
N SER A 311 4.99 25.08 10.15
CA SER A 311 6.23 24.86 9.40
C SER A 311 6.63 23.39 9.44
N SER A 312 6.82 22.85 10.66
CA SER A 312 7.28 21.48 10.88
C SER A 312 6.36 20.43 10.22
N ALA A 313 5.04 20.65 10.21
CA ALA A 313 4.10 19.79 9.50
C ALA A 313 4.25 19.90 7.97
N ALA A 314 4.30 21.12 7.43
CA ALA A 314 4.44 21.35 5.98
C ALA A 314 5.75 20.78 5.42
N ASP A 315 6.85 20.90 6.15
CA ASP A 315 8.15 20.40 5.72
C ASP A 315 8.20 18.86 5.70
N VAL A 316 7.62 18.19 6.69
CA VAL A 316 7.51 16.71 6.69
C VAL A 316 6.60 16.22 5.54
N ILE A 317 5.50 16.92 5.24
CA ILE A 317 4.64 16.60 4.08
C ILE A 317 5.40 16.78 2.75
N GLN A 318 6.13 17.90 2.60
CA GLN A 318 6.93 18.16 1.40
C GLN A 318 8.06 17.14 1.20
N GLN A 319 8.65 16.60 2.27
CA GLN A 319 9.65 15.54 2.24
C GLN A 319 9.06 14.15 1.97
N LEU A 320 7.89 13.82 2.53
CA LEU A 320 7.21 12.54 2.31
C LEU A 320 6.81 12.33 0.84
N ILE A 321 6.27 13.35 0.18
CA ILE A 321 5.64 13.19 -1.14
C ILE A 321 6.61 12.75 -2.25
N PRO A 322 7.87 13.23 -2.33
CA PRO A 322 8.90 12.62 -3.17
C PRO A 322 9.18 11.14 -2.90
N LEU A 323 9.05 10.66 -1.66
CA LEU A 323 9.28 9.26 -1.30
C LEU A 323 8.12 8.37 -1.76
N LEU A 324 6.88 8.81 -1.53
CA LEU A 324 5.64 8.10 -1.95
C LEU A 324 5.64 7.72 -3.44
N VAL A 325 6.28 8.56 -4.27
CA VAL A 325 6.26 8.51 -5.74
C VAL A 325 7.49 7.81 -6.34
N GLN A 326 8.48 7.43 -5.53
CA GLN A 326 9.65 6.70 -6.00
C GLN A 326 9.39 5.19 -6.10
N ASP A 327 9.72 4.62 -7.26
CA ASP A 327 10.06 3.20 -7.36
C ASP A 327 11.30 2.94 -6.50
N SER A 328 11.20 2.07 -5.49
CA SER A 328 12.28 1.86 -4.52
C SER A 328 13.51 1.19 -5.16
N SER A 329 14.50 2.03 -5.51
CA SER A 329 15.81 1.63 -6.01
C SER A 329 16.77 1.18 -4.90
N ALA A 330 16.35 1.28 -3.63
CA ALA A 330 17.08 0.84 -2.45
C ALA A 330 16.52 -0.48 -1.87
N ALA A 331 17.44 -1.37 -1.47
CA ALA A 331 17.22 -2.50 -0.55
C ALA A 331 16.29 -3.67 -0.98
N ASP A 332 16.59 -4.34 -2.11
CA ASP A 332 16.46 -5.82 -2.19
C ASP A 332 17.40 -6.46 -3.24
N GLU A 333 18.72 -6.49 -2.95
CA GLU A 333 19.66 -7.33 -3.72
C GLU A 333 19.52 -8.82 -3.34
N SER A 334 18.41 -9.44 -3.77
CA SER A 334 18.18 -10.87 -3.58
C SER A 334 18.88 -11.71 -4.68
N GLN A 335 20.15 -12.04 -4.41
CA GLN A 335 20.92 -13.17 -4.97
C GLN A 335 21.29 -13.20 -6.48
N PRO A 336 22.59 -13.34 -6.78
CA PRO A 336 23.06 -14.29 -7.79
C PRO A 336 23.22 -15.70 -7.18
N VAL A 337 22.46 -16.67 -7.68
CA VAL A 337 22.62 -18.09 -7.32
C VAL A 337 23.87 -18.67 -8.01
N PRO A 338 24.69 -19.51 -7.35
CA PRO A 338 25.76 -20.26 -8.03
C PRO A 338 25.20 -21.10 -9.19
N GLN A 339 25.69 -20.87 -10.41
CA GLN A 339 25.06 -21.38 -11.63
C GLN A 339 25.39 -22.85 -11.92
N LEU A 340 24.36 -23.63 -12.25
CA LEU A 340 24.38 -24.90 -12.97
C LEU A 340 23.16 -24.91 -13.95
N PRO A 341 23.12 -25.81 -14.95
CA PRO A 341 23.27 -25.43 -16.37
C PRO A 341 22.09 -24.67 -17.01
N LYS A 342 22.39 -24.01 -18.14
CA LYS A 342 21.50 -23.05 -18.82
C LYS A 342 20.34 -23.72 -19.57
N LYS A 343 19.11 -23.29 -19.31
CA LYS A 343 18.05 -22.99 -20.31
C LYS A 343 17.00 -22.05 -19.68
N MET A 344 16.19 -21.37 -20.51
CA MET A 344 15.17 -20.36 -20.15
C MET A 344 15.59 -19.26 -19.15
N LYS A 345 16.05 -18.11 -19.66
CA LYS A 345 16.32 -16.89 -18.88
C LYS A 345 15.21 -15.82 -19.00
N ASN A 346 13.98 -16.13 -18.60
CA ASN A 346 13.00 -15.08 -18.37
C ASN A 346 13.27 -14.41 -17.02
N LYS A 347 13.92 -13.24 -17.04
CA LYS A 347 14.12 -12.39 -15.85
C LYS A 347 12.78 -11.86 -15.33
N LYS A 348 12.10 -12.61 -14.46
CA LYS A 348 11.13 -12.01 -13.52
C LYS A 348 11.91 -11.10 -12.56
N LYS A 349 12.10 -9.83 -12.93
CA LYS A 349 12.31 -8.77 -11.95
C LYS A 349 11.14 -8.87 -10.96
N LYS A 350 11.43 -9.06 -9.68
CA LYS A 350 10.46 -8.93 -8.59
C LYS A 350 10.06 -7.46 -8.54
N LEU A 351 8.98 -7.11 -9.22
CA LEU A 351 8.48 -5.74 -9.32
C LEU A 351 8.02 -5.31 -7.92
N GLN A 352 8.86 -4.54 -7.23
CA GLN A 352 8.46 -3.92 -5.97
C GLN A 352 7.33 -2.93 -6.28
N LEU A 353 6.27 -2.98 -5.48
CA LEU A 353 5.16 -2.03 -5.57
C LEU A 353 5.66 -0.64 -5.15
N PRO A 354 5.19 0.45 -5.81
CA PRO A 354 5.53 1.82 -5.42
C PRO A 354 5.24 2.06 -3.93
N LEU A 355 6.03 2.92 -3.29
CA LEU A 355 6.00 3.09 -1.82
C LEU A 355 4.61 3.45 -1.29
N LEU A 356 3.88 4.32 -2.00
CA LEU A 356 2.47 4.62 -1.72
C LEU A 356 1.60 3.34 -1.63
N VAL A 357 1.71 2.44 -2.61
CA VAL A 357 1.00 1.15 -2.68
C VAL A 357 1.56 0.13 -1.67
N ARG A 358 2.59 0.48 -0.88
CA ARG A 358 3.04 -0.31 0.29
C ARG A 358 2.48 0.25 1.59
N MET A 359 2.47 1.58 1.76
CA MET A 359 1.89 2.25 2.93
C MET A 359 0.37 2.05 3.06
N MET A 360 -0.36 2.00 1.93
CA MET A 360 -1.82 1.74 1.86
C MET A 360 -2.25 0.32 2.29
N ARG A 361 -1.40 -0.48 2.97
CA ARG A 361 -1.81 -1.70 3.68
C ARG A 361 -2.10 -1.50 5.16
N THR A 362 -1.90 -0.29 5.68
CA THR A 362 -2.06 0.04 7.09
C THR A 362 -2.97 1.25 7.28
N ARG A 363 -3.76 1.27 8.35
CA ARG A 363 -4.68 2.39 8.64
C ARG A 363 -3.94 3.70 8.82
N ASP A 364 -2.80 3.70 9.51
CA ASP A 364 -2.00 4.91 9.72
C ASP A 364 -1.19 5.32 8.48
N GLY A 365 -0.78 4.36 7.64
CA GLY A 365 -0.20 4.67 6.34
C GLY A 365 -1.20 5.39 5.42
N LEU A 366 -2.48 5.01 5.50
CA LEU A 366 -3.57 5.76 4.87
C LEU A 366 -3.74 7.16 5.46
N LYS A 367 -3.76 7.31 6.78
CA LYS A 367 -3.84 8.64 7.43
C LYS A 367 -2.73 9.57 6.90
N VAL A 368 -1.47 9.11 6.89
CA VAL A 368 -0.33 9.86 6.31
C VAL A 368 -0.58 10.21 4.83
N GLY A 369 -1.10 9.26 4.03
CA GLY A 369 -1.47 9.50 2.64
C GLY A 369 -2.57 10.55 2.45
N ILE A 370 -3.62 10.52 3.28
CA ILE A 370 -4.72 11.51 3.27
C ILE A 370 -4.19 12.89 3.63
N LEU A 371 -3.37 13.01 4.68
CA LEU A 371 -2.75 14.28 5.09
C LEU A 371 -1.84 14.84 3.99
N CYS A 372 -1.10 13.99 3.28
CA CYS A 372 -0.28 14.40 2.12
C CYS A 372 -1.11 14.83 0.89
N VAL A 373 -2.32 14.30 0.71
CA VAL A 373 -3.24 14.72 -0.36
C VAL A 373 -3.98 16.01 -0.01
N LYS A 374 -4.42 16.17 1.23
CA LYS A 374 -5.06 17.41 1.75
C LYS A 374 -4.08 18.57 1.75
N HIS A 375 -3.09 18.53 2.63
CA HIS A 375 -2.24 19.69 2.88
C HIS A 375 -1.11 19.88 1.84
N GLY A 376 -0.87 18.88 0.98
CA GLY A 376 0.09 19.00 -0.12
C GLY A 376 -0.33 20.02 -1.17
N SER A 377 0.61 20.79 -1.70
CA SER A 377 0.37 21.81 -2.73
C SER A 377 -0.14 21.21 -4.04
N ALA A 378 -0.70 22.02 -4.94
CA ALA A 378 -1.10 21.56 -6.28
C ALA A 378 0.07 20.89 -7.07
N LYS A 379 1.33 21.31 -6.81
CA LYS A 379 2.54 20.70 -7.37
C LYS A 379 2.83 19.33 -6.76
N GLU A 380 2.52 19.12 -5.47
CA GLU A 380 2.63 17.85 -4.77
C GLU A 380 1.49 16.87 -5.06
N ARG A 381 0.21 17.30 -5.00
CA ARG A 381 -0.95 16.47 -5.40
C ARG A 381 -0.72 15.88 -6.81
N LYS A 382 -0.13 16.67 -7.72
CA LYS A 382 0.31 16.30 -9.07
C LYS A 382 1.49 15.32 -9.15
N LYS A 383 2.35 15.24 -8.12
CA LYS A 383 3.34 14.15 -7.96
C LYS A 383 2.63 12.87 -7.52
N ILE A 384 1.80 12.93 -6.47
CA ILE A 384 1.09 11.76 -5.89
C ILE A 384 0.31 11.02 -6.98
N ILE A 385 -0.56 11.71 -7.72
CA ILE A 385 -1.36 11.11 -8.79
C ILE A 385 -0.47 10.46 -9.87
N LYS A 386 0.66 11.09 -10.24
CA LYS A 386 1.60 10.50 -11.20
C LYS A 386 2.26 9.21 -10.68
N GLY A 387 2.51 9.10 -9.38
CA GLY A 387 3.03 7.89 -8.74
C GLY A 387 2.02 6.74 -8.65
N MET A 388 0.72 7.02 -8.82
CA MET A 388 -0.35 6.01 -8.82
C MET A 388 -0.58 5.35 -10.19
N LYS A 389 -0.02 5.92 -11.26
CA LYS A 389 -0.21 5.43 -12.64
C LYS A 389 0.18 3.94 -12.76
N GLY A 390 -0.65 3.16 -13.45
CA GLY A 390 -0.51 1.72 -13.61
C GLY A 390 -0.81 0.90 -12.35
N ASN A 391 -1.19 1.56 -11.25
CA ASN A 391 -1.51 0.94 -9.97
C ASN A 391 -2.94 1.30 -9.48
N THR A 392 -3.69 2.13 -10.21
CA THR A 392 -5.01 2.64 -9.79
C THR A 392 -6.00 1.51 -9.51
N ARG A 393 -6.13 0.52 -10.40
CA ARG A 393 -6.94 -0.69 -10.19
C ARG A 393 -6.61 -1.38 -8.86
N LYS A 394 -5.31 -1.54 -8.55
CA LYS A 394 -4.89 -2.21 -7.32
C LYS A 394 -5.25 -1.39 -6.08
N LEU A 395 -5.09 -0.07 -6.13
CA LEU A 395 -5.49 0.80 -5.03
C LEU A 395 -7.00 0.77 -4.82
N ALA A 396 -7.83 0.74 -5.88
CA ALA A 396 -9.28 0.68 -5.75
C ALA A 396 -9.76 -0.61 -5.05
N LEU A 397 -9.12 -1.76 -5.32
CA LEU A 397 -9.47 -3.06 -4.74
C LEU A 397 -8.89 -3.29 -3.33
N GLU A 398 -7.85 -2.56 -2.91
CA GLU A 398 -7.34 -2.63 -1.53
C GLU A 398 -8.13 -1.68 -0.60
N GLN A 399 -8.62 -2.17 0.54
CA GLN A 399 -9.50 -1.47 1.49
C GLN A 399 -9.11 0.01 1.71
N TYR A 400 -7.88 0.25 2.14
CA TYR A 400 -7.40 1.59 2.41
C TYR A 400 -7.04 2.38 1.14
N GLY A 401 -6.61 1.71 0.07
CA GLY A 401 -6.34 2.36 -1.22
C GLY A 401 -7.60 2.99 -1.84
N SER A 402 -8.77 2.36 -1.63
CA SER A 402 -10.06 2.91 -2.04
C SER A 402 -10.37 4.26 -1.35
N LEU A 403 -9.98 4.41 -0.08
CA LEU A 403 -10.17 5.63 0.70
C LEU A 403 -9.18 6.73 0.29
N LEU A 404 -7.95 6.37 -0.08
CA LEU A 404 -7.02 7.33 -0.69
C LEU A 404 -7.55 7.87 -2.02
N LEU A 405 -8.14 7.00 -2.85
CA LEU A 405 -8.80 7.41 -4.10
C LEU A 405 -9.99 8.34 -3.83
N ILE A 406 -10.83 8.02 -2.83
CA ILE A 406 -11.93 8.90 -2.38
C ILE A 406 -11.41 10.28 -1.98
N CYS A 407 -10.33 10.35 -1.20
CA CYS A 407 -9.71 11.62 -0.83
C CYS A 407 -9.23 12.41 -2.07
N ILE A 408 -8.53 11.75 -3.00
CA ILE A 408 -8.02 12.38 -4.23
C ILE A 408 -9.16 12.92 -5.12
N LEU A 409 -10.22 12.14 -5.32
CA LEU A 409 -11.40 12.56 -6.09
C LEU A 409 -12.12 13.75 -5.45
N SER A 410 -12.10 13.82 -4.10
CA SER A 410 -12.79 14.88 -3.34
C SER A 410 -11.98 16.18 -3.24
N VAL A 411 -10.64 16.11 -3.27
CA VAL A 411 -9.74 17.22 -2.89
C VAL A 411 -8.95 17.84 -4.05
N VAL A 412 -8.77 17.14 -5.19
CA VAL A 412 -7.85 17.62 -6.25
C VAL A 412 -8.56 18.49 -7.29
N ASP A 413 -8.05 19.70 -7.51
CA ASP A 413 -8.59 20.66 -8.48
C ASP A 413 -8.13 20.42 -9.94
N ASP A 414 -6.99 19.75 -10.15
CA ASP A 414 -6.48 19.33 -11.49
C ASP A 414 -7.22 18.05 -11.95
N THR A 415 -8.53 18.18 -12.14
CA THR A 415 -9.42 17.11 -12.62
C THR A 415 -8.97 16.55 -13.96
N LYS A 416 -8.39 17.36 -14.86
CA LYS A 416 -7.83 16.90 -16.14
C LYS A 416 -6.67 15.91 -15.95
N LEU A 417 -5.85 16.07 -14.90
CA LEU A 417 -4.84 15.08 -14.51
C LEU A 417 -5.46 13.83 -13.86
N VAL A 418 -6.42 14.02 -12.95
CA VAL A 418 -7.14 12.90 -12.30
C VAL A 418 -7.86 12.04 -13.35
N THR A 419 -8.59 12.65 -14.28
CA THR A 419 -9.23 11.98 -15.41
C THR A 419 -8.23 11.21 -16.27
N LYS A 420 -7.08 11.82 -16.59
CA LYS A 420 -6.05 11.22 -17.44
C LYS A 420 -5.35 9.99 -16.82
N ILE A 421 -5.27 9.89 -15.49
CA ILE A 421 -4.48 8.85 -14.80
C ILE A 421 -5.37 7.91 -13.96
N VAL A 422 -6.29 8.46 -13.17
CA VAL A 422 -7.18 7.70 -12.29
C VAL A 422 -8.40 7.22 -13.08
N ILE A 423 -9.25 8.14 -13.57
CA ILE A 423 -10.56 7.77 -14.15
C ILE A 423 -10.39 6.84 -15.35
N ARG A 424 -9.45 7.12 -16.26
CA ARG A 424 -9.17 6.23 -17.41
C ARG A 424 -8.64 4.84 -17.03
N GLU A 425 -7.93 4.69 -15.91
CA GLU A 425 -7.52 3.36 -15.42
C GLU A 425 -8.70 2.64 -14.74
N LEU A 426 -9.62 3.37 -14.08
CA LEU A 426 -10.86 2.79 -13.53
C LEU A 426 -11.84 2.37 -14.65
N GLN A 427 -12.00 3.18 -15.70
CA GLN A 427 -12.85 2.89 -16.87
C GLN A 427 -12.54 1.52 -17.50
N THR A 428 -11.26 1.14 -17.60
CA THR A 428 -10.84 -0.15 -18.18
C THR A 428 -11.22 -1.39 -17.36
N VAL A 429 -11.72 -1.24 -16.13
CA VAL A 429 -12.04 -2.35 -15.21
C VAL A 429 -13.38 -2.16 -14.49
N LEU A 430 -14.30 -1.37 -15.03
CA LEU A 430 -15.55 -0.99 -14.36
C LEU A 430 -16.36 -2.19 -13.83
N LYS A 431 -16.57 -3.24 -14.64
CA LYS A 431 -17.32 -4.45 -14.20
C LYS A 431 -16.74 -5.08 -12.93
N GLU A 432 -15.41 -5.16 -12.81
CA GLU A 432 -14.76 -5.66 -11.60
C GLU A 432 -14.96 -4.72 -10.41
N LEU A 433 -14.83 -3.40 -10.64
CA LEU A 433 -14.95 -2.40 -9.58
C LEU A 433 -16.36 -2.33 -8.98
N VAL A 434 -17.41 -2.34 -9.82
CA VAL A 434 -18.80 -2.20 -9.33
C VAL A 434 -19.27 -3.40 -8.50
N LEU A 435 -18.67 -4.58 -8.70
CA LEU A 435 -18.96 -5.80 -7.95
C LEU A 435 -18.05 -6.00 -6.72
N ASP A 436 -16.96 -5.25 -6.56
CA ASP A 436 -16.01 -5.44 -5.45
C ASP A 436 -16.43 -4.74 -4.14
N LYS A 437 -15.94 -5.27 -3.01
CA LYS A 437 -16.13 -4.69 -1.68
C LYS A 437 -15.53 -3.29 -1.54
N ASN A 438 -14.41 -3.02 -2.20
CA ASN A 438 -13.66 -1.75 -2.10
C ASN A 438 -13.71 -0.95 -3.42
N GLY A 439 -13.64 -1.64 -4.56
CA GLY A 439 -13.55 -1.05 -5.91
C GLY A 439 -14.70 -0.13 -6.29
N ARG A 440 -15.89 -0.35 -5.74
CA ARG A 440 -17.05 0.54 -5.95
C ARG A 440 -17.00 1.82 -5.13
N ARG A 441 -16.24 1.88 -4.02
CA ARG A 441 -16.22 3.03 -3.10
C ARG A 441 -15.80 4.35 -3.80
N PRO A 442 -14.78 4.39 -4.68
CA PRO A 442 -14.46 5.59 -5.46
C PRO A 442 -15.54 5.99 -6.48
N LEU A 443 -16.34 5.04 -6.98
CA LEU A 443 -17.47 5.31 -7.90
C LEU A 443 -18.65 5.88 -7.11
N LEU A 444 -19.01 5.24 -5.99
CA LEU A 444 -20.06 5.70 -5.09
C LEU A 444 -19.75 7.10 -4.52
N GLN A 445 -18.49 7.44 -4.25
CA GLN A 445 -18.09 8.80 -3.84
C GLN A 445 -18.39 9.87 -4.90
N LEU A 446 -18.35 9.53 -6.19
CA LEU A 446 -18.69 10.46 -7.27
C LEU A 446 -20.20 10.57 -7.47
N LEU A 447 -20.97 9.51 -7.20
CA LEU A 447 -22.43 9.50 -7.30
C LEU A 447 -23.10 10.14 -6.07
N HIS A 448 -22.71 9.69 -4.87
CA HIS A 448 -23.20 10.12 -3.57
C HIS A 448 -22.01 10.32 -2.61
N PRO A 449 -21.41 11.52 -2.58
CA PRO A 449 -20.27 11.81 -1.71
C PRO A 449 -20.54 11.49 -0.24
N LEU A 450 -19.56 10.87 0.43
CA LEU A 450 -19.46 10.71 1.88
C LEU A 450 -20.64 9.99 2.56
N CYS A 451 -21.45 9.23 1.79
CA CYS A 451 -22.61 8.53 2.31
C CYS A 451 -22.23 7.50 3.39
N SER A 452 -22.82 7.63 4.59
CA SER A 452 -22.68 6.69 5.72
C SER A 452 -23.18 5.27 5.40
N ARG A 453 -24.00 5.12 4.35
CA ARG A 453 -24.43 3.82 3.81
C ARG A 453 -23.27 3.01 3.20
N TYR A 454 -22.22 3.69 2.71
CA TYR A 454 -21.12 3.09 1.93
C TYR A 454 -19.75 3.17 2.64
N LEU A 455 -19.62 4.11 3.58
CA LEU A 455 -18.42 4.37 4.37
C LEU A 455 -18.74 4.23 5.85
N SER A 456 -17.98 3.41 6.57
CA SER A 456 -18.18 3.26 8.02
C SER A 456 -17.79 4.55 8.76
N PRO A 457 -18.26 4.79 9.99
CA PRO A 457 -17.82 5.93 10.81
C PRO A 457 -16.29 5.98 10.96
N ALA A 458 -15.63 4.81 11.02
CA ALA A 458 -14.18 4.68 11.08
C ALA A 458 -13.45 5.01 9.77
N ASP A 459 -14.13 4.92 8.62
CA ASP A 459 -13.66 5.38 7.31
C ASP A 459 -13.87 6.90 7.18
N LEU A 460 -15.06 7.40 7.54
CA LEU A 460 -15.42 8.83 7.50
C LEU A 460 -14.50 9.68 8.40
N ALA A 461 -14.26 9.25 9.64
CA ALA A 461 -13.30 9.90 10.53
C ALA A 461 -11.86 9.90 9.98
N CYS A 462 -11.49 8.88 9.18
CA CYS A 462 -10.19 8.82 8.51
C CYS A 462 -10.11 9.82 7.34
N LEU A 463 -11.18 9.98 6.57
CA LEU A 463 -11.30 10.96 5.49
C LEU A 463 -11.34 12.40 6.03
N ASN A 464 -12.00 12.64 7.17
CA ASN A 464 -12.09 13.95 7.80
C ASN A 464 -10.77 14.42 8.45
N LEU A 465 -9.86 13.51 8.79
CA LEU A 465 -8.56 13.82 9.41
C LEU A 465 -7.80 14.99 8.74
N SER A 466 -7.29 15.91 9.54
CA SER A 466 -6.46 17.06 9.15
C SER A 466 -5.32 17.28 10.15
N VAL A 467 -4.36 18.13 9.81
CA VAL A 467 -3.33 18.64 10.72
C VAL A 467 -3.84 19.95 11.35
N PRO A 468 -4.03 20.02 12.69
CA PRO A 468 -4.62 21.20 13.33
C PRO A 468 -3.89 22.52 13.08
N SER A 469 -2.57 22.49 12.91
CA SER A 469 -1.74 23.67 12.65
C SER A 469 -1.68 24.10 11.18
N LEU A 470 -2.15 23.27 10.24
CA LEU A 470 -2.26 23.60 8.81
C LEU A 470 -3.66 24.07 8.42
N CYS A 471 -4.69 23.71 9.21
CA CYS A 471 -6.02 24.29 9.10
C CYS A 471 -5.97 25.81 9.30
N THR A 472 -6.30 26.58 8.27
CA THR A 472 -6.71 27.98 8.46
C THR A 472 -7.98 28.00 9.29
N LYS A 473 -8.05 28.82 10.36
CA LYS A 473 -9.29 29.02 11.12
C LYS A 473 -10.41 29.38 10.14
N VAL A 474 -11.38 28.48 10.00
CA VAL A 474 -12.73 28.84 9.54
C VAL A 474 -13.42 29.41 10.77
N GLU A 475 -14.04 30.57 10.64
CA GLU A 475 -14.76 31.20 11.75
C GLU A 475 -15.98 30.34 12.13
N GLY A 476 -16.23 30.18 13.43
CA GLY A 476 -17.33 29.34 13.93
C GLY A 476 -16.94 27.95 14.48
N GLN A 477 -15.89 27.84 15.30
CA GLN A 477 -15.71 26.65 16.16
C GLN A 477 -15.08 26.92 17.53
N GLU A 478 -15.29 28.12 18.09
CA GLU A 478 -15.05 28.42 19.52
C GLU A 478 -16.35 28.19 20.31
N ALA A 479 -16.79 26.92 20.35
CA ALA A 479 -18.07 26.50 20.95
C ALA A 479 -18.04 25.05 21.50
N LEU A 480 -16.89 24.58 21.99
CA LEU A 480 -16.74 23.26 22.64
C LEU A 480 -15.52 23.17 23.58
N ALA A 481 -15.05 24.33 24.08
CA ALA A 481 -13.83 24.45 24.90
C ALA A 481 -14.09 24.93 26.34
N GLU A 482 -15.35 25.10 26.74
CA GLU A 482 -15.76 25.30 28.14
C GLU A 482 -16.92 24.38 28.50
N ALA A 483 -16.58 23.18 28.99
CA ALA A 483 -17.47 22.30 29.74
C ALA A 483 -16.61 21.56 30.77
N GLY A 484 -16.97 21.67 32.06
CA GLY A 484 -16.22 21.05 33.16
C GLY A 484 -16.36 19.51 33.20
N PRO A 485 -15.42 18.80 33.83
CA PRO A 485 -15.42 17.35 33.86
C PRO A 485 -16.38 16.80 34.93
N ASP A 486 -17.62 16.50 34.53
CA ASP A 486 -18.52 15.65 35.31
C ASP A 486 -19.50 14.87 34.39
N LYS A 487 -19.85 13.64 34.78
CA LYS A 487 -20.78 12.71 34.10
C LYS A 487 -20.29 11.98 32.82
N GLU A 488 -19.04 11.51 32.78
CA GLU A 488 -18.70 10.31 31.96
C GLU A 488 -18.98 9.02 32.75
N SER A 489 -20.25 8.67 32.97
CA SER A 489 -20.58 7.49 33.80
C SER A 489 -21.92 6.79 33.50
N GLU A 490 -22.35 6.65 32.24
CA GLU A 490 -23.52 5.79 31.92
C GLU A 490 -23.60 5.25 30.47
N ILE A 491 -22.50 4.74 29.89
CA ILE A 491 -22.51 4.04 28.58
C ILE A 491 -21.81 2.66 28.61
N GLU A 492 -22.04 1.86 29.65
CA GLU A 492 -21.67 0.43 29.70
C GLU A 492 -22.78 -0.48 30.28
N MET A 493 -24.02 -0.41 29.77
CA MET A 493 -24.93 -1.58 29.81
C MET A 493 -26.13 -1.49 28.86
N LYS A 494 -26.06 -2.21 27.73
CA LYS A 494 -27.12 -3.06 27.13
C LYS A 494 -26.72 -3.57 25.74
N ALA A 495 -25.93 -4.65 25.74
CA ALA A 495 -25.80 -5.52 24.57
C ALA A 495 -26.81 -6.68 24.71
N SER A 496 -28.00 -6.55 24.12
CA SER A 496 -29.04 -7.58 24.07
C SER A 496 -29.70 -7.62 22.70
N VAL A 497 -29.91 -8.81 22.15
CA VAL A 497 -30.30 -9.03 20.75
C VAL A 497 -31.80 -8.81 20.51
N SER A 498 -32.14 -8.05 19.47
CA SER A 498 -33.42 -8.16 18.75
C SER A 498 -33.30 -7.53 17.36
N ASP A 499 -33.60 -8.27 16.30
CA ASP A 499 -33.74 -7.73 14.95
C ASP A 499 -35.06 -6.95 14.79
N ASN A 500 -35.01 -5.69 14.33
CA ASN A 500 -35.88 -5.24 13.23
C ASN A 500 -35.53 -3.85 12.64
N ASP A 501 -35.98 -3.66 11.40
CA ASP A 501 -36.31 -2.40 10.70
C ASP A 501 -35.55 -1.11 11.09
N ASN A 502 -34.37 -0.90 10.50
CA ASN A 502 -33.77 0.44 10.43
C ASN A 502 -34.34 1.24 9.25
N SER A 503 -35.41 1.99 9.51
CA SER A 503 -35.98 2.97 8.59
C SER A 503 -36.19 4.30 9.31
N LEU A 504 -35.25 5.24 9.16
CA LEU A 504 -35.53 6.68 9.06
C LEU A 504 -34.29 7.46 8.55
N ILE A 505 -34.57 8.60 7.90
CA ILE A 505 -33.72 9.79 7.67
C ILE A 505 -32.23 9.56 7.27
N CYS A 506 -31.94 9.80 5.99
CA CYS A 506 -30.61 10.24 5.54
C CYS A 506 -30.53 11.77 5.70
N GLY A 507 -29.83 12.26 6.73
CA GLY A 507 -30.00 13.66 7.18
C GLY A 507 -28.79 14.37 7.77
N GLU A 508 -27.57 13.90 7.49
CA GLU A 508 -26.36 14.63 7.91
C GLU A 508 -25.26 14.57 6.83
N SER A 509 -25.11 15.67 6.10
CA SER A 509 -24.05 15.83 5.10
C SER A 509 -22.73 16.15 5.78
N VAL A 510 -21.99 15.11 6.18
CA VAL A 510 -20.64 15.24 6.74
C VAL A 510 -19.71 15.91 5.73
N GLN A 511 -19.55 17.23 5.82
CA GLN A 511 -18.68 17.98 4.91
C GLN A 511 -17.21 17.70 5.26
N LEU A 512 -16.44 17.23 4.27
CA LEU A 512 -14.98 17.32 4.32
C LEU A 512 -14.59 18.80 4.46
N ALA A 513 -13.65 19.11 5.35
CA ALA A 513 -12.97 20.42 5.33
C ALA A 513 -12.33 20.64 3.95
N VAL A 514 -12.87 21.58 3.15
CA VAL A 514 -12.58 21.66 1.71
C VAL A 514 -11.28 22.43 1.45
N GLU A 515 -10.16 21.73 1.53
CA GLU A 515 -8.83 22.24 1.16
C GLU A 515 -8.58 22.24 -0.38
N GLY A 516 -9.64 22.29 -1.19
CA GLY A 516 -9.59 22.42 -2.65
C GLY A 516 -10.21 23.74 -3.08
N LYS A 517 -9.58 24.46 -4.03
CA LYS A 517 -10.09 25.76 -4.48
C LYS A 517 -11.27 25.67 -5.44
N LYS A 518 -11.50 24.49 -6.03
CA LYS A 518 -12.68 24.23 -6.87
C LYS A 518 -13.87 23.83 -6.00
N ASP A 519 -15.05 24.30 -6.38
CA ASP A 519 -16.32 23.83 -5.82
C ASP A 519 -16.43 22.28 -5.91
N PRO A 520 -16.87 21.58 -4.85
CA PRO A 520 -17.02 20.12 -4.86
C PRO A 520 -17.96 19.59 -5.94
N SER A 521 -19.07 20.28 -6.25
CA SER A 521 -20.05 19.83 -7.23
C SER A 521 -19.57 20.01 -8.66
N VAL A 522 -18.84 21.09 -8.96
CA VAL A 522 -18.11 21.28 -10.23
C VAL A 522 -17.02 20.22 -10.38
N ARG A 523 -16.21 19.97 -9.33
CA ARG A 523 -15.20 18.88 -9.33
C ARG A 523 -15.84 17.52 -9.61
N ARG A 524 -16.98 17.22 -8.97
CA ARG A 524 -17.74 15.97 -9.15
C ARG A 524 -18.28 15.83 -10.58
N ARG A 525 -18.81 16.91 -11.16
CA ARG A 525 -19.31 16.95 -12.55
C ARG A 525 -18.20 16.68 -13.56
N GLU A 526 -17.07 17.38 -13.47
CA GLU A 526 -15.91 17.20 -14.36
C GLU A 526 -15.29 15.79 -14.28
N LEU A 527 -15.41 15.11 -13.13
CA LEU A 527 -14.91 13.75 -12.91
C LEU A 527 -15.91 12.64 -13.27
N LEU A 528 -17.15 12.99 -13.63
CA LEU A 528 -18.19 12.08 -14.10
C LEU A 528 -18.49 12.26 -15.59
N LEU A 529 -18.94 13.46 -15.98
CA LEU A 529 -19.46 13.76 -17.31
C LEU A 529 -18.33 14.05 -18.30
N ASP A 530 -17.52 15.08 -18.06
CA ASP A 530 -16.42 15.52 -18.95
C ASP A 530 -15.35 14.43 -19.18
N SER A 531 -15.32 13.41 -18.32
CA SER A 531 -14.43 12.25 -18.40
C SER A 531 -14.97 11.06 -19.22
N GLY A 532 -16.27 11.06 -19.56
CA GLY A 532 -16.98 9.91 -20.12
C GLY A 532 -17.19 8.76 -19.13
N LEU A 533 -17.04 8.99 -17.81
CA LEU A 533 -17.17 7.94 -16.80
C LEU A 533 -18.63 7.57 -16.57
N ALA A 534 -19.52 8.56 -16.49
CA ALA A 534 -20.94 8.35 -16.27
C ALA A 534 -21.58 7.48 -17.36
N GLU A 535 -21.31 7.75 -18.63
CA GLU A 535 -21.78 6.99 -19.78
C GLU A 535 -21.23 5.56 -19.77
N SER A 536 -19.94 5.40 -19.45
CA SER A 536 -19.30 4.08 -19.31
C SER A 536 -19.90 3.27 -18.16
N LEU A 537 -20.23 3.93 -17.06
CA LEU A 537 -20.83 3.32 -15.87
C LEU A 537 -22.30 2.94 -16.10
N ILE A 538 -23.09 3.82 -16.74
CA ILE A 538 -24.49 3.53 -17.11
C ILE A 538 -24.53 2.37 -18.12
N ALA A 539 -23.64 2.35 -19.12
CA ALA A 539 -23.52 1.21 -20.06
C ALA A 539 -23.17 -0.08 -19.32
N THR A 540 -22.18 -0.06 -18.42
CA THR A 540 -21.83 -1.21 -17.56
C THR A 540 -23.04 -1.67 -16.72
N CYS A 541 -23.85 -0.74 -16.23
CA CYS A 541 -25.06 -1.05 -15.46
C CYS A 541 -26.17 -1.67 -16.32
N ILE A 542 -26.36 -1.21 -17.56
CA ILE A 542 -27.32 -1.78 -18.52
C ILE A 542 -26.92 -3.22 -18.89
N GLU A 543 -25.67 -3.42 -19.30
CA GLU A 543 -25.13 -4.70 -19.77
C GLU A 543 -25.14 -5.80 -18.68
N ASN A 544 -25.07 -5.42 -17.40
CA ASN A 544 -24.87 -6.34 -16.27
C ASN A 544 -25.98 -6.22 -15.21
N ALA A 545 -27.14 -5.65 -15.55
CA ALA A 545 -28.18 -5.27 -14.58
C ALA A 545 -28.62 -6.42 -13.65
N GLY A 546 -28.80 -7.64 -14.18
CA GLY A 546 -29.21 -8.81 -13.38
C GLY A 546 -28.17 -9.26 -12.37
N GLU A 547 -26.89 -9.29 -12.77
CA GLU A 547 -25.75 -9.62 -11.89
C GLU A 547 -25.56 -8.54 -10.82
N LEU A 548 -25.73 -7.27 -11.19
CA LEU A 548 -25.60 -6.14 -10.26
C LEU A 548 -26.73 -6.13 -9.22
N LEU A 549 -27.99 -6.25 -9.63
CA LEU A 549 -29.14 -6.21 -8.72
C LEU A 549 -29.11 -7.36 -7.70
N ARG A 550 -28.67 -8.55 -8.09
CA ARG A 550 -28.52 -9.70 -7.18
C ARG A 550 -27.20 -9.69 -6.39
N SER A 551 -26.21 -8.88 -6.79
CA SER A 551 -24.93 -8.76 -6.06
C SER A 551 -25.06 -7.93 -4.79
N ASN A 552 -24.47 -8.42 -3.69
CA ASN A 552 -24.42 -7.67 -2.43
C ASN A 552 -23.72 -6.30 -2.56
N PHE A 553 -22.82 -6.13 -3.52
CA PHE A 553 -22.08 -4.88 -3.73
C PHE A 553 -22.53 -4.14 -4.99
N GLY A 554 -22.85 -4.86 -6.08
CA GLY A 554 -23.35 -4.28 -7.33
C GLY A 554 -24.65 -3.50 -7.17
N LYS A 555 -25.54 -3.97 -6.28
CA LYS A 555 -26.85 -3.36 -6.02
C LYS A 555 -26.77 -1.90 -5.58
N GLU A 556 -25.69 -1.55 -4.87
CA GLU A 556 -25.46 -0.20 -4.37
C GLU A 556 -25.09 0.78 -5.50
N VAL A 557 -24.33 0.31 -6.50
CA VAL A 557 -23.93 1.14 -7.64
C VAL A 557 -25.09 1.33 -8.61
N ILE A 558 -25.78 0.24 -8.99
CA ILE A 558 -26.91 0.35 -9.93
C ILE A 558 -28.06 1.16 -9.33
N TYR A 559 -28.27 1.13 -8.01
CA TYR A 559 -29.18 2.03 -7.31
C TYR A 559 -28.80 3.51 -7.48
N GLU A 560 -27.59 3.92 -7.06
CA GLU A 560 -27.19 5.33 -7.14
C GLU A 560 -27.14 5.84 -8.59
N VAL A 561 -26.77 4.98 -9.55
CA VAL A 561 -26.84 5.32 -10.98
C VAL A 561 -28.28 5.49 -11.46
N ALA A 562 -29.20 4.59 -11.09
CA ALA A 562 -30.61 4.65 -11.53
C ALA A 562 -31.42 5.78 -10.89
N VAL A 563 -31.07 6.23 -9.67
CA VAL A 563 -31.61 7.48 -9.08
C VAL A 563 -31.04 8.72 -9.77
N GLY A 564 -29.89 8.62 -10.43
CA GLY A 564 -29.20 9.72 -11.11
C GLY A 564 -28.13 10.43 -10.26
N GLY A 565 -27.73 9.81 -9.13
CA GLY A 565 -26.80 10.34 -8.14
C GLY A 565 -27.35 11.54 -7.34
N THR A 566 -26.65 11.89 -6.25
CA THR A 566 -27.01 13.04 -5.42
C THR A 566 -26.98 14.33 -6.24
N ASP A 567 -27.86 15.27 -5.89
CA ASP A 567 -28.11 16.53 -6.59
C ASP A 567 -28.44 16.37 -8.09
N GLY A 568 -28.87 15.18 -8.52
CA GLY A 568 -29.18 14.88 -9.92
C GLY A 568 -27.96 14.96 -10.85
N VAL A 569 -26.76 14.61 -10.38
CA VAL A 569 -25.51 14.79 -11.14
C VAL A 569 -25.50 14.08 -12.51
N LEU A 570 -26.29 13.01 -12.69
CA LEU A 570 -26.44 12.29 -13.96
C LEU A 570 -27.64 12.74 -14.82
N GLN A 571 -28.44 13.72 -14.39
CA GLN A 571 -29.60 14.21 -15.16
C GLN A 571 -29.27 14.65 -16.61
N PRO A 572 -28.07 15.20 -16.94
CA PRO A 572 -27.68 15.45 -18.34
C PRO A 572 -27.58 14.20 -19.23
N LEU A 573 -27.73 12.99 -18.67
CA LEU A 573 -27.74 11.70 -19.38
C LEU A 573 -29.10 10.98 -19.25
N ALA A 574 -30.19 11.72 -19.05
CA ALA A 574 -31.55 11.19 -18.84
C ALA A 574 -31.95 10.08 -19.81
N ASP A 575 -31.65 10.18 -21.11
CA ASP A 575 -31.97 9.14 -22.11
C ASP A 575 -31.29 7.79 -21.80
N ARG A 576 -30.05 7.84 -21.27
CA ARG A 576 -29.29 6.65 -20.84
C ARG A 576 -29.81 6.10 -19.51
N LEU A 577 -30.30 6.97 -18.62
CA LEU A 577 -30.97 6.54 -17.38
C LEU A 577 -32.30 5.85 -17.69
N ALA A 578 -33.10 6.38 -18.62
CA ALA A 578 -34.32 5.74 -19.11
C ALA A 578 -34.04 4.38 -19.77
N ALA A 579 -32.92 4.25 -20.52
CA ALA A 579 -32.47 2.95 -21.04
C ALA A 579 -32.09 1.96 -19.92
N LEU A 580 -31.48 2.41 -18.82
CA LEU A 580 -31.22 1.60 -17.64
C LEU A 580 -32.49 1.21 -16.89
N HIS A 581 -33.43 2.15 -16.71
CA HIS A 581 -34.76 1.87 -16.13
C HIS A 581 -35.49 0.80 -16.94
N LYS A 582 -35.48 0.91 -18.28
CA LYS A 582 -36.04 -0.08 -19.19
C LYS A 582 -35.34 -1.43 -19.09
N ALA A 583 -34.01 -1.48 -19.00
CA ALA A 583 -33.26 -2.73 -18.87
C ALA A 583 -33.61 -3.47 -17.55
N ILE A 584 -33.66 -2.74 -16.43
CA ILE A 584 -34.09 -3.28 -15.13
C ILE A 584 -35.53 -3.78 -15.18
N ALA A 585 -36.44 -2.99 -15.79
CA ALA A 585 -37.84 -3.36 -15.92
C ALA A 585 -38.05 -4.58 -16.83
N SER A 586 -37.31 -4.71 -17.93
CA SER A 586 -37.36 -5.89 -18.80
C SER A 586 -36.87 -7.17 -18.10
N LEU A 587 -35.89 -7.08 -17.20
CA LEU A 587 -35.48 -8.21 -16.35
C LEU A 587 -36.57 -8.60 -15.32
N ALA A 588 -37.34 -7.61 -14.83
CA ALA A 588 -38.45 -7.83 -13.90
C ALA A 588 -39.76 -8.29 -14.58
N ALA A 589 -39.84 -8.18 -15.90
CA ALA A 589 -40.96 -8.64 -16.72
C ALA A 589 -40.85 -10.12 -17.16
N LEU A 590 -39.71 -10.77 -16.86
CA LEU A 590 -39.48 -12.18 -17.14
C LEU A 590 -40.46 -13.07 -16.34
N PRO A 591 -40.83 -14.26 -16.86
CA PRO A 591 -41.69 -15.18 -16.14
C PRO A 591 -40.99 -15.76 -14.91
N LYS A 592 -41.76 -16.02 -13.86
CA LYS A 592 -41.29 -16.79 -12.69
C LYS A 592 -41.05 -18.25 -13.11
N MET A 593 -39.79 -18.61 -13.33
CA MET A 593 -39.38 -19.98 -13.62
C MET A 593 -39.04 -20.73 -12.32
N ASN A 594 -39.82 -21.75 -12.00
CA ASN A 594 -39.71 -22.50 -10.74
C ASN A 594 -38.49 -23.46 -10.69
N GLU A 595 -37.80 -23.67 -11.82
CA GLU A 595 -36.68 -24.61 -11.96
C GLU A 595 -35.32 -23.91 -12.23
N ALA A 596 -35.28 -22.58 -12.18
CA ALA A 596 -34.05 -21.82 -12.43
C ALA A 596 -33.13 -21.75 -11.19
N GLU A 597 -31.82 -21.87 -11.39
CA GLU A 597 -30.81 -21.66 -10.33
C GLU A 597 -30.78 -20.21 -9.81
N GLU A 598 -31.29 -19.25 -10.58
CA GLU A 598 -31.40 -17.85 -10.16
C GLU A 598 -32.85 -17.46 -9.79
N GLU A 599 -33.03 -17.04 -8.53
CA GLU A 599 -34.26 -16.40 -8.05
C GLU A 599 -34.70 -15.20 -8.93
N HIS A 600 -36.01 -15.02 -9.09
CA HIS A 600 -36.59 -13.87 -9.80
C HIS A 600 -36.28 -12.54 -9.09
N VAL A 601 -36.12 -11.44 -9.85
CA VAL A 601 -35.63 -10.16 -9.30
C VAL A 601 -36.60 -9.46 -8.33
N PHE A 602 -37.88 -9.84 -8.31
CA PHE A 602 -38.83 -9.39 -7.28
C PHE A 602 -38.78 -10.21 -5.99
N GLU A 603 -38.19 -11.40 -6.00
CA GLU A 603 -38.17 -12.32 -4.85
C GLU A 603 -36.78 -12.41 -4.20
N ASN A 604 -35.71 -12.36 -5.00
CA ASN A 604 -34.34 -12.42 -4.53
C ASN A 604 -34.02 -11.34 -3.48
N PHE A 605 -33.28 -11.74 -2.44
CA PHE A 605 -33.03 -10.93 -1.25
C PHE A 605 -32.42 -9.55 -1.52
N HIS A 606 -31.53 -9.42 -2.51
CA HIS A 606 -30.82 -8.17 -2.81
C HIS A 606 -31.56 -7.30 -3.83
N SER A 607 -32.07 -7.89 -4.92
CA SER A 607 -32.72 -7.15 -5.99
C SER A 607 -34.09 -6.63 -5.57
N SER A 608 -34.92 -7.43 -4.90
CA SER A 608 -36.25 -7.01 -4.40
C SER A 608 -36.21 -5.73 -3.56
N ARG A 609 -35.31 -5.69 -2.56
CA ARG A 609 -35.07 -4.52 -1.69
C ARG A 609 -34.57 -3.30 -2.48
N THR A 610 -33.76 -3.53 -3.51
CA THR A 610 -33.21 -2.47 -4.36
C THR A 610 -34.28 -1.88 -5.28
N ILE A 611 -35.12 -2.73 -5.87
CA ILE A 611 -36.23 -2.32 -6.74
C ILE A 611 -37.33 -1.62 -5.93
N ARG A 612 -37.73 -2.14 -4.76
CA ARG A 612 -38.61 -1.43 -3.81
C ARG A 612 -38.10 -0.01 -3.58
N LYS A 613 -36.81 0.12 -3.26
CA LYS A 613 -36.22 1.42 -2.95
C LYS A 613 -36.18 2.36 -4.17
N LEU A 614 -35.91 1.85 -5.37
CA LEU A 614 -35.97 2.66 -6.60
C LEU A 614 -37.40 3.16 -6.93
N ILE A 615 -38.46 2.44 -6.55
CA ILE A 615 -39.85 2.90 -6.72
C ILE A 615 -40.17 4.10 -5.80
N LEU A 616 -39.59 4.13 -4.60
CA LEU A 616 -39.75 5.22 -3.64
C LEU A 616 -38.92 6.45 -4.04
N ASP A 617 -37.65 6.23 -4.42
CA ASP A 617 -36.67 7.31 -4.62
C ASP A 617 -36.62 7.84 -6.07
N CYS A 618 -37.30 7.21 -7.04
CA CYS A 618 -37.23 7.59 -8.46
C CYS A 618 -38.55 7.32 -9.20
N SER A 619 -39.43 8.33 -9.31
CA SER A 619 -40.76 8.13 -9.92
C SER A 619 -40.72 7.83 -11.43
N THR A 620 -39.70 8.31 -12.17
CA THR A 620 -39.50 7.92 -13.58
C THR A 620 -39.15 6.44 -13.74
N PHE A 621 -38.40 5.87 -12.79
CA PHE A 621 -38.19 4.42 -12.72
C PHE A 621 -39.49 3.70 -12.37
N ALA A 622 -40.25 4.16 -11.37
CA ALA A 622 -41.52 3.55 -10.99
C ALA A 622 -42.50 3.44 -12.17
N VAL A 623 -42.72 4.54 -12.91
CA VAL A 623 -43.58 4.56 -14.11
C VAL A 623 -43.07 3.62 -15.21
N THR A 624 -41.75 3.50 -15.36
CA THR A 624 -41.12 2.59 -16.35
C THR A 624 -41.26 1.13 -15.95
N LEU A 625 -41.10 0.81 -14.66
CA LEU A 625 -41.24 -0.54 -14.12
C LEU A 625 -42.67 -1.05 -14.22
N TRP A 626 -43.66 -0.20 -13.86
CA TRP A 626 -45.07 -0.55 -13.90
C TRP A 626 -45.48 -1.06 -15.29
N LYS A 627 -45.30 -0.19 -16.30
CA LYS A 627 -45.73 -0.39 -17.70
C LYS A 627 -45.05 -1.54 -18.45
N ILE A 628 -44.01 -2.14 -17.85
CA ILE A 628 -43.21 -3.20 -18.49
C ILE A 628 -43.35 -4.51 -17.71
N ALA A 629 -43.42 -4.46 -16.37
CA ALA A 629 -43.30 -5.65 -15.51
C ALA A 629 -44.54 -5.96 -14.66
N LEU A 630 -45.36 -4.98 -14.28
CA LEU A 630 -46.40 -5.12 -13.24
C LEU A 630 -47.84 -4.85 -13.70
N GLU A 631 -48.03 -4.01 -14.73
CA GLU A 631 -49.36 -3.71 -15.29
C GLU A 631 -50.04 -5.00 -15.79
N GLY A 632 -51.24 -5.28 -15.26
CA GLY A 632 -52.01 -6.51 -15.48
C GLY A 632 -51.42 -7.76 -14.82
N LYS A 633 -50.51 -7.61 -13.85
CA LYS A 633 -49.72 -8.70 -13.24
C LYS A 633 -49.57 -8.62 -11.73
N CYS A 634 -50.15 -7.62 -11.04
CA CYS A 634 -49.90 -7.39 -9.61
C CYS A 634 -50.30 -8.57 -8.72
N GLU A 635 -51.38 -9.29 -9.06
CA GLU A 635 -51.88 -10.43 -8.26
C GLU A 635 -50.84 -11.58 -8.15
N MET A 636 -50.04 -11.82 -9.18
CA MET A 636 -48.95 -12.83 -9.15
C MET A 636 -47.81 -12.45 -8.20
N TRP A 637 -47.63 -11.16 -7.92
CA TRP A 637 -46.56 -10.60 -7.09
C TRP A 637 -47.07 -10.06 -5.75
N ALA A 638 -48.35 -10.29 -5.42
CA ALA A 638 -48.98 -9.79 -4.21
C ALA A 638 -48.64 -10.61 -2.94
N GLN A 639 -47.93 -11.73 -3.07
CA GLN A 639 -47.59 -12.64 -1.96
C GLN A 639 -46.08 -12.72 -1.71
N GLY A 640 -45.67 -13.34 -0.58
CA GLY A 640 -44.26 -13.63 -0.30
C GLY A 640 -43.38 -12.39 -0.11
N HIS A 641 -42.19 -12.38 -0.72
CA HIS A 641 -41.24 -11.25 -0.64
C HIS A 641 -41.52 -10.15 -1.67
N SER A 642 -42.10 -10.52 -2.82
CA SER A 642 -42.42 -9.63 -3.94
C SER A 642 -43.54 -8.64 -3.62
N CYS A 643 -44.42 -8.96 -2.67
CA CYS A 643 -45.47 -8.04 -2.21
C CYS A 643 -44.90 -6.71 -1.68
N LYS A 644 -43.67 -6.70 -1.13
CA LYS A 644 -42.97 -5.50 -0.66
C LYS A 644 -42.47 -4.60 -1.79
N VAL A 645 -42.39 -5.12 -3.02
CA VAL A 645 -42.09 -4.34 -4.23
C VAL A 645 -43.38 -3.76 -4.80
N VAL A 646 -44.47 -4.54 -4.80
CA VAL A 646 -45.79 -4.11 -5.27
C VAL A 646 -46.38 -3.00 -4.38
N THR A 647 -46.37 -3.18 -3.05
CA THR A 647 -46.84 -2.15 -2.08
C THR A 647 -46.05 -0.85 -2.13
N ALA A 648 -44.79 -0.87 -2.61
CA ALA A 648 -43.95 0.33 -2.74
C ALA A 648 -44.55 1.43 -3.62
N PHE A 649 -45.42 1.07 -4.58
CA PHE A 649 -46.13 2.04 -5.42
C PHE A 649 -47.17 2.84 -4.63
N LEU A 650 -47.77 2.25 -3.59
CA LEU A 650 -48.67 2.95 -2.66
C LEU A 650 -47.89 3.82 -1.66
N GLU A 651 -46.67 3.41 -1.31
CA GLU A 651 -45.74 4.11 -0.41
C GLU A 651 -45.04 5.32 -1.07
N SER A 652 -44.98 5.38 -2.41
CA SER A 652 -44.26 6.43 -3.16
C SER A 652 -44.69 7.86 -2.78
N SER A 653 -43.83 8.86 -2.98
CA SER A 653 -44.15 10.27 -2.71
C SER A 653 -44.83 10.98 -3.90
N ASP A 654 -44.73 10.44 -5.12
CA ASP A 654 -45.30 11.03 -6.34
C ASP A 654 -46.76 10.59 -6.53
N THR A 655 -47.70 11.54 -6.51
CA THR A 655 -49.13 11.24 -6.67
C THR A 655 -49.44 10.58 -8.01
N LYS A 656 -48.70 10.93 -9.08
CA LYS A 656 -48.88 10.33 -10.41
C LYS A 656 -48.57 8.84 -10.42
N VAL A 657 -47.65 8.39 -9.55
CA VAL A 657 -47.34 6.97 -9.37
C VAL A 657 -48.50 6.29 -8.65
N LYS A 658 -49.08 6.89 -7.60
CA LYS A 658 -50.24 6.33 -6.90
C LYS A 658 -51.49 6.23 -7.78
N ASP A 659 -51.82 7.31 -8.47
CA ASP A 659 -53.02 7.39 -9.30
C ASP A 659 -52.96 6.41 -10.48
N MET A 660 -51.77 6.16 -11.04
CA MET A 660 -51.52 5.17 -12.10
C MET A 660 -51.78 3.72 -11.64
N VAL A 661 -51.44 3.37 -10.39
CA VAL A 661 -51.59 1.97 -9.89
C VAL A 661 -52.94 1.68 -9.24
N LYS A 662 -53.65 2.73 -8.81
CA LYS A 662 -54.84 2.64 -7.94
C LYS A 662 -55.92 1.69 -8.46
N SER A 663 -56.17 1.68 -9.77
CA SER A 663 -57.21 0.85 -10.40
C SER A 663 -56.94 -0.65 -10.35
N GLU A 664 -55.68 -1.08 -10.42
CA GLU A 664 -55.29 -2.50 -10.31
C GLU A 664 -55.07 -2.92 -8.86
N MET A 665 -54.62 -2.00 -8.00
CA MET A 665 -54.28 -2.31 -6.61
C MET A 665 -55.49 -2.28 -5.65
N GLN A 666 -56.49 -1.44 -5.87
CA GLN A 666 -57.67 -1.37 -4.99
C GLN A 666 -58.40 -2.73 -4.87
N PRO A 667 -58.69 -3.48 -5.95
CA PRO A 667 -59.33 -4.80 -5.84
C PRO A 667 -58.47 -5.90 -5.20
N LEU A 668 -57.18 -5.64 -4.94
CA LEU A 668 -56.29 -6.54 -4.19
C LEU A 668 -56.23 -6.16 -2.70
N ILE A 669 -56.42 -4.88 -2.38
CA ILE A 669 -56.60 -4.37 -1.01
C ILE A 669 -57.96 -4.82 -0.47
N ASP A 670 -59.03 -4.63 -1.25
CA ASP A 670 -60.41 -4.98 -0.87
C ASP A 670 -60.61 -6.49 -0.62
N ARG A 671 -59.68 -7.32 -1.10
CA ARG A 671 -59.63 -8.78 -0.89
C ARG A 671 -58.66 -9.23 0.23
N ASP A 672 -58.07 -8.30 0.99
CA ASP A 672 -56.96 -8.51 1.97
C ASP A 672 -55.75 -9.29 1.41
N VAL A 673 -55.55 -9.28 0.08
CA VAL A 673 -54.38 -9.88 -0.57
C VAL A 673 -53.17 -8.95 -0.48
N LEU A 674 -53.41 -7.64 -0.59
CA LEU A 674 -52.41 -6.60 -0.35
C LEU A 674 -52.77 -5.77 0.88
N LYS A 675 -51.98 -5.90 1.95
CA LYS A 675 -52.13 -5.06 3.14
C LYS A 675 -51.58 -3.67 2.85
N VAL A 676 -52.42 -2.64 3.02
CA VAL A 676 -51.99 -1.24 2.96
C VAL A 676 -51.00 -1.00 4.12
N PRO A 677 -49.83 -0.41 3.88
CA PRO A 677 -48.93 -0.01 4.96
C PRO A 677 -49.63 0.98 5.89
N GLU A 678 -49.63 0.71 7.20
CA GLU A 678 -50.06 1.70 8.19
C GLU A 678 -49.13 2.92 8.08
N ASN A 679 -49.70 4.08 7.75
CA ASN A 679 -48.96 5.33 7.67
C ASN A 679 -48.39 5.69 9.04
N LYS A 680 -47.11 5.38 9.28
CA LYS A 680 -46.32 5.98 10.35
C LYS A 680 -46.13 7.47 10.06
N ALA A 681 -47.13 8.26 10.43
CA ALA A 681 -47.10 9.71 10.32
C ALA A 681 -45.81 10.26 10.96
N SER A 682 -44.97 10.88 10.12
CA SER A 682 -43.68 11.47 10.44
C SER A 682 -43.51 12.72 9.58
#